data_AF-A0A5B8MVF9-F1
#
_entry.id   AF-A0A5B8MVF9-F1
#
_cell.length_a   1.000
_cell.length_b   1.000
_cell.length_c   1.000
_cell.angle_alpha   90.00
_cell.angle_beta   90.00
_cell.angle_gamma   90.00
#
_symmetry.space_group_name_H-M   'P 1'
#
loop_
_entity.id
_entity.type
_entity.pdbx_description
1 polymer ?
#
loop_
_entity_poly.entity_id
_entity_poly.type
_entity_poly.pdbx_seq_one_letter_code
_entity_poly.pdbx_strand_id
1 'polypeptide(L)'
;MERLATFFRGKQDAEPSATGVFEAYIDATGMAEAVVVQGTVLITWMRRVDLLVVVAIALYFVTERRTVLHKREYEKLFWLFIGVYAGARTAGALQLTLPMTVAFALLVAETFNLLASYVTSQVTSLKMLSDGLWALRKQEARRCLKELSSQSGFVRGRTFHLKDLVDKLYGTKAAGLKMVLFGVLKLHTPQQEQIHSILKTSPAKELNYHLSMINCSKLAYVAERGTFSMLLGEGGRIKELSLVSKVLLLDGLQRIGIVSSNSKQLWARNLVLSFHGKELEVMKAILDSRGDWHSLHKLVFYDLRGVAQQEVMRHLHSEGLKRKDEQTFMGNVPMTKVISDVDDTLLCSGGRWPAGVDARLPKRVMYPGCCFLFQQIAAANSPKHNEFSQFFSSASLVLLTARPKSYKGMSEIYSYKMLTGPLKRKGLLRMEPVVLCGDLKSGLHTGLKSLLAVLMDRFKTRNAARAVWSPIALKKAEAVKQFMMLYAECQLVLFGDSGQGDLELMKVLSDESGGQAGIRASFIHKVPSTSTSTNMGTRKIFPYKTYIGAATLCYKDGILCLKDTVRVAAEVVNDLEFLAGSVGPEIKTLMKVYLGDVRNDLSSLQRYCKGDELNLLQMLQKRVEVLAECGDVRVEHTQPGRGKLMSFGRRWRNKIKYRLSKR
;
A
#
# COMPACT_ATOMS: atom_id res chain seq x y z
N MET A 1 8.97 -9.62 42.64
CA MET A 1 10.20 -8.86 42.38
C MET A 1 10.97 -8.62 43.67
N GLU A 2 10.38 -8.06 44.74
CA GLU A 2 11.07 -7.91 46.04
C GLU A 2 11.53 -9.23 46.67
N ARG A 3 10.72 -10.30 46.62
CA ARG A 3 11.13 -11.63 47.12
C ARG A 3 12.27 -12.29 46.32
N LEU A 4 12.46 -11.89 45.07
CA LEU A 4 13.61 -12.34 44.25
C LEU A 4 14.86 -11.53 44.60
N ALA A 5 14.71 -10.25 44.95
CA ALA A 5 15.81 -9.40 45.38
C ALA A 5 16.38 -9.80 46.75
N THR A 6 15.55 -10.31 47.67
CA THR A 6 16.03 -10.84 48.96
C THR A 6 16.74 -12.18 48.83
N PHE A 7 16.32 -13.05 47.90
CA PHE A 7 16.98 -14.34 47.65
C PHE A 7 18.43 -14.18 47.15
N PHE A 8 18.71 -13.17 46.33
CA PHE A 8 20.07 -12.92 45.82
C PHE A 8 20.99 -12.17 46.80
N ARG A 9 20.46 -11.55 47.87
CA ARG A 9 21.30 -10.92 48.91
C ARG A 9 21.79 -11.89 49.97
N GLY A 10 21.07 -13.00 50.20
CA GLY A 10 21.39 -13.94 51.29
C GLY A 10 22.49 -14.97 50.97
N LYS A 11 23.16 -14.91 49.81
CA LYS A 11 24.11 -15.93 49.37
C LYS A 11 25.53 -15.43 49.11
N GLN A 12 25.90 -14.24 49.58
CA GLN A 12 27.25 -13.72 49.41
C GLN A 12 28.25 -14.12 50.51
N ASP A 13 27.80 -14.68 51.64
CA ASP A 13 28.68 -15.01 52.77
C ASP A 13 28.55 -16.48 53.18
N ALA A 14 29.14 -17.40 52.41
CA ALA A 14 29.51 -18.74 52.88
C ALA A 14 30.55 -19.37 51.94
N GLU A 15 31.75 -19.64 52.45
CA GLU A 15 32.78 -20.43 51.77
C GLU A 15 32.37 -21.91 51.62
N PRO A 16 32.83 -22.62 50.56
CA PRO A 16 32.43 -23.99 50.32
C PRO A 16 33.40 -24.99 50.98
N SER A 17 32.91 -25.87 51.85
CA SER A 17 33.59 -27.12 52.19
C SER A 17 32.99 -28.28 51.37
N ALA A 18 33.86 -29.06 50.75
CA ALA A 18 33.55 -29.98 49.64
C ALA A 18 33.02 -31.37 50.06
N THR A 19 32.68 -31.60 51.33
CA THR A 19 32.35 -32.95 51.84
C THR A 19 30.91 -33.12 52.32
N GLY A 20 30.10 -32.05 52.41
CA GLY A 20 28.70 -32.14 52.84
C GLY A 20 27.66 -32.38 51.74
N VAL A 21 28.06 -32.46 50.47
CA VAL A 21 27.12 -32.46 49.31
C VAL A 21 26.76 -33.86 48.83
N PHE A 22 27.53 -34.90 49.19
CA PHE A 22 27.35 -36.24 48.62
C PHE A 22 26.43 -37.18 49.43
N GLU A 23 26.20 -36.92 50.72
CA GLU A 23 25.37 -37.79 51.58
C GLU A 23 23.87 -37.45 51.58
N ALA A 24 23.45 -36.37 50.92
CA ALA A 24 22.02 -36.04 50.78
C ALA A 24 21.37 -36.62 49.50
N TYR A 25 22.05 -37.52 48.78
CA TYR A 25 21.65 -37.96 47.43
C TYR A 25 21.00 -39.36 47.37
N ILE A 26 20.74 -40.02 48.50
CA ILE A 26 20.00 -41.30 48.50
C ILE A 26 18.80 -41.19 49.43
N ASP A 27 17.75 -40.53 48.94
CA ASP A 27 16.38 -40.82 49.38
C ASP A 27 15.47 -40.85 48.15
N ALA A 28 15.43 -42.01 47.51
CA ALA A 28 14.85 -42.23 46.18
C ALA A 28 13.31 -42.21 46.17
N THR A 29 12.66 -42.07 47.32
CA THR A 29 11.20 -41.93 47.47
C THR A 29 10.77 -40.46 47.45
N GLY A 30 11.59 -39.54 47.97
CA GLY A 30 11.30 -38.10 47.97
C GLY A 30 11.43 -37.42 46.59
N MET A 31 12.27 -37.94 45.69
CA MET A 31 12.40 -37.39 44.34
C MET A 31 11.21 -37.71 43.44
N ALA A 32 10.53 -38.86 43.63
CA ALA A 32 9.34 -39.18 42.85
C ALA A 32 8.17 -38.24 43.20
N GLU A 33 7.97 -37.95 44.49
CA GLU A 33 6.97 -36.97 44.93
C GLU A 33 7.36 -35.53 44.60
N ALA A 34 8.64 -35.15 44.70
CA ALA A 34 9.11 -33.83 44.29
C ALA A 34 8.98 -33.60 42.77
N VAL A 35 9.19 -34.61 41.94
CA VAL A 35 9.00 -34.53 40.48
C VAL A 35 7.51 -34.49 40.11
N VAL A 36 6.64 -35.18 40.85
CA VAL A 36 5.18 -35.13 40.64
C VAL A 36 4.57 -33.81 41.15
N VAL A 37 5.07 -33.27 42.26
CA VAL A 37 4.66 -31.98 42.84
C VAL A 37 5.24 -30.81 42.02
N GLN A 38 6.49 -30.87 41.56
CA GLN A 38 7.03 -29.89 40.60
C GLN A 38 6.36 -30.02 39.24
N GLY A 39 6.02 -31.24 38.80
CA GLY A 39 5.24 -31.49 37.58
C GLY A 39 3.85 -30.87 37.64
N THR A 40 3.14 -30.98 38.76
CA THR A 40 1.82 -30.36 38.95
C THR A 40 1.90 -28.85 39.13
N VAL A 41 2.88 -28.30 39.87
CA VAL A 41 3.12 -26.85 39.96
C VAL A 41 3.47 -26.27 38.58
N LEU A 42 4.24 -27.01 37.77
CA LEU A 42 4.61 -26.61 36.43
C LEU A 42 3.46 -26.77 35.43
N ILE A 43 2.62 -27.81 35.52
CA ILE A 43 1.37 -27.94 34.76
C ILE A 43 0.40 -26.81 35.12
N THR A 44 0.38 -26.38 36.37
CA THR A 44 -0.38 -25.21 36.83
C THR A 44 0.22 -23.91 36.28
N TRP A 45 1.55 -23.82 36.15
CA TRP A 45 2.25 -22.76 35.43
C TRP A 45 2.01 -22.82 33.91
N MET A 46 1.84 -24.00 33.33
CA MET A 46 1.49 -24.21 31.93
C MET A 46 0.03 -23.87 31.65
N ARG A 47 -0.88 -23.95 32.63
CA ARG A 47 -2.21 -23.32 32.55
C ARG A 47 -2.14 -21.79 32.63
N ARG A 48 -1.08 -21.21 33.22
CA ARG A 48 -0.77 -19.76 33.15
C ARG A 48 -0.09 -19.36 31.83
N VAL A 49 0.18 -20.27 30.91
CA VAL A 49 0.71 -19.94 29.57
C VAL A 49 -0.33 -19.13 28.77
N ASP A 50 -1.62 -19.27 29.06
CA ASP A 50 -2.65 -18.37 28.50
C ASP A 50 -2.53 -16.93 29.04
N LEU A 51 -2.00 -16.74 30.27
CA LEU A 51 -1.66 -15.42 30.80
C LEU A 51 -0.48 -14.80 30.05
N LEU A 52 0.49 -15.61 29.56
CA LEU A 52 1.58 -15.10 28.71
C LEU A 52 1.05 -14.57 27.37
N VAL A 53 0.02 -15.20 26.80
CA VAL A 53 -0.66 -14.66 25.61
C VAL A 53 -1.42 -13.39 25.93
N VAL A 54 -2.15 -13.34 27.05
CA VAL A 54 -2.84 -12.12 27.49
C VAL A 54 -1.86 -10.98 27.77
N VAL A 55 -0.71 -11.27 28.40
CA VAL A 55 0.37 -10.30 28.63
C VAL A 55 1.04 -9.90 27.33
N ALA A 56 1.29 -10.84 26.40
CA ALA A 56 1.83 -10.53 25.09
C ALA A 56 0.87 -9.64 24.28
N ILE A 57 -0.44 -9.93 24.31
CA ILE A 57 -1.50 -9.14 23.69
C ILE A 57 -1.63 -7.77 24.37
N ALA A 58 -1.58 -7.71 25.70
CA ALA A 58 -1.63 -6.46 26.45
C ALA A 58 -0.39 -5.60 26.18
N LEU A 59 0.81 -6.19 26.20
CA LEU A 59 2.05 -5.52 25.78
C LEU A 59 1.96 -5.07 24.33
N TYR A 60 1.37 -5.86 23.44
CA TYR A 60 1.13 -5.49 22.04
C TYR A 60 0.21 -4.25 21.93
N PHE A 61 -0.90 -4.20 22.65
CA PHE A 61 -1.80 -3.04 22.64
C PHE A 61 -1.23 -1.82 23.37
N VAL A 62 -0.43 -2.02 24.43
CA VAL A 62 0.24 -0.94 25.17
C VAL A 62 1.38 -0.34 24.34
N THR A 63 2.11 -1.16 23.58
CA THR A 63 3.18 -0.71 22.67
C THR A 63 2.65 -0.02 21.41
N GLU A 64 1.39 -0.26 21.05
CA GLU A 64 0.69 0.55 20.05
C GLU A 64 0.50 2.01 20.51
N ARG A 65 0.49 2.27 21.83
CA ARG A 65 0.18 3.59 22.42
C ARG A 65 1.38 4.42 22.89
N ARG A 66 2.60 3.88 23.03
CA ARG A 66 3.76 4.59 23.62
C ARG A 66 5.04 4.55 22.76
N THR A 67 5.98 5.40 23.15
CA THR A 67 7.16 5.92 22.42
C THR A 67 8.14 4.88 21.83
N VAL A 68 9.04 5.44 21.03
CA VAL A 68 9.83 4.91 19.92
C VAL A 68 10.88 3.86 20.24
N LEU A 69 11.69 4.09 21.28
CA LEU A 69 12.90 3.29 21.55
C LEU A 69 12.53 1.92 22.12
N HIS A 70 11.35 1.82 22.73
CA HIS A 70 10.83 0.59 23.32
C HIS A 70 10.13 -0.31 22.27
N LYS A 71 9.72 0.21 21.11
CA LYS A 71 8.90 -0.58 20.19
C LYS A 71 9.60 -1.81 19.59
N ARG A 72 10.92 -1.78 19.39
CA ARG A 72 11.69 -2.87 18.76
C ARG A 72 12.06 -3.99 19.74
N GLU A 73 12.39 -3.64 20.97
CA GLU A 73 12.70 -4.64 22.02
C GLU A 73 11.43 -5.36 22.48
N TYR A 74 10.33 -4.62 22.65
CA TYR A 74 9.05 -5.23 23.01
C TYR A 74 8.46 -6.10 21.88
N GLU A 75 8.75 -5.80 20.61
CA GLU A 75 8.34 -6.66 19.50
C GLU A 75 9.13 -7.99 19.49
N LYS A 76 10.44 -7.93 19.75
CA LYS A 76 11.23 -9.16 19.92
C LYS A 76 10.74 -9.96 21.12
N LEU A 77 10.43 -9.29 22.23
CA LEU A 77 9.83 -9.93 23.40
C LEU A 77 8.46 -10.51 23.04
N PHE A 78 7.63 -9.83 22.26
CA PHE A 78 6.33 -10.33 21.82
C PHE A 78 6.46 -11.62 21.00
N TRP A 79 7.30 -11.64 19.96
CA TRP A 79 7.51 -12.84 19.14
C TRP A 79 8.20 -13.96 19.91
N LEU A 80 9.11 -13.61 20.83
CA LEU A 80 9.71 -14.55 21.76
C LEU A 80 8.63 -15.19 22.65
N PHE A 81 7.74 -14.40 23.26
CA PHE A 81 6.67 -14.91 24.13
C PHE A 81 5.65 -15.76 23.34
N ILE A 82 5.24 -15.32 22.14
CA ILE A 82 4.37 -16.09 21.25
C ILE A 82 5.03 -17.42 20.87
N GLY A 83 6.32 -17.40 20.52
CA GLY A 83 7.03 -18.59 20.10
C GLY A 83 7.29 -19.55 21.27
N VAL A 84 7.62 -19.05 22.46
CA VAL A 84 7.70 -19.86 23.70
C VAL A 84 6.35 -20.47 24.02
N TYR A 85 5.25 -19.69 23.92
CA TYR A 85 3.88 -20.19 24.12
C TYR A 85 3.54 -21.32 23.15
N ALA A 86 3.73 -21.05 21.85
CA ALA A 86 3.42 -22.00 20.79
C ALA A 86 4.23 -23.28 20.98
N GLY A 87 5.54 -23.14 21.18
CA GLY A 87 6.45 -24.25 21.40
C GLY A 87 6.10 -25.09 22.62
N ALA A 88 5.82 -24.47 23.77
CA ALA A 88 5.39 -25.16 24.98
C ALA A 88 4.06 -25.92 24.79
N ARG A 89 3.09 -25.34 24.06
CA ARG A 89 1.83 -26.02 23.73
C ARG A 89 2.03 -27.22 22.82
N THR A 90 2.83 -27.09 21.76
CA THR A 90 3.15 -28.23 20.87
C THR A 90 3.94 -29.32 21.59
N ALA A 91 4.92 -28.96 22.43
CA ALA A 91 5.70 -29.92 23.21
C ALA A 91 4.81 -30.69 24.21
N GLY A 92 3.86 -30.01 24.86
CA GLY A 92 2.86 -30.66 25.71
C GLY A 92 1.93 -31.60 24.94
N ALA A 93 1.50 -31.22 23.73
CA ALA A 93 0.72 -32.10 22.86
C ALA A 93 1.51 -33.34 22.39
N LEU A 94 2.83 -33.22 22.25
CA LEU A 94 3.75 -34.30 21.92
C LEU A 94 4.24 -35.09 23.15
N GLN A 95 3.78 -34.75 24.35
CA GLN A 95 4.17 -35.39 25.62
C GLN A 95 5.71 -35.43 25.84
N LEU A 96 6.42 -34.38 25.41
CA LEU A 96 7.86 -34.30 25.61
C LEU A 96 8.21 -34.17 27.10
N THR A 97 9.36 -34.72 27.51
CA THR A 97 9.89 -34.50 28.86
C THR A 97 10.14 -33.02 29.12
N LEU A 98 10.19 -32.61 30.39
CA LEU A 98 10.38 -31.21 30.77
C LEU A 98 11.59 -30.53 30.11
N PRO A 99 12.83 -31.10 30.17
CA PRO A 99 13.98 -30.48 29.52
C PRO A 99 13.79 -30.37 27.99
N MET A 100 13.16 -31.37 27.36
CA MET A 100 12.84 -31.34 25.94
C MET A 100 11.78 -30.30 25.59
N THR A 101 10.81 -30.07 26.47
CA THR A 101 9.77 -29.05 26.32
C THR A 101 10.37 -27.64 26.34
N VAL A 102 11.28 -27.36 27.28
CA VAL A 102 11.97 -26.07 27.35
C VAL A 102 12.85 -25.85 26.11
N ALA A 103 13.63 -26.87 25.72
CA ALA A 103 14.46 -26.79 24.52
C ALA A 103 13.63 -26.56 23.25
N PHE A 104 12.50 -27.28 23.10
CA PHE A 104 11.58 -27.12 21.97
C PHE A 104 10.90 -25.75 21.97
N ALA A 105 10.50 -25.23 23.14
CA ALA A 105 9.92 -23.89 23.25
C ALA A 105 10.90 -22.78 22.85
N LEU A 106 12.16 -22.88 23.26
CA LEU A 106 13.21 -21.95 22.85
C LEU A 106 13.53 -22.06 21.36
N LEU A 107 13.58 -23.29 20.81
CA LEU A 107 13.77 -23.51 19.39
C LEU A 107 12.63 -22.85 18.58
N VAL A 108 11.37 -23.09 18.95
CA VAL A 108 10.22 -22.45 18.29
C VAL A 108 10.29 -20.93 18.45
N ALA A 109 10.62 -20.41 19.63
CA ALA A 109 10.80 -18.98 19.83
C ALA A 109 11.88 -18.37 18.91
N GLU A 110 13.00 -19.06 18.72
CA GLU A 110 14.04 -18.62 17.79
C GLU A 110 13.58 -18.73 16.34
N THR A 111 12.83 -19.77 15.95
CA THR A 111 12.23 -19.84 14.61
C THR A 111 11.26 -18.69 14.34
N PHE A 112 10.46 -18.27 15.34
CA PHE A 112 9.58 -17.10 15.21
C PHE A 112 10.37 -15.79 15.11
N ASN A 113 11.45 -15.63 15.88
CA ASN A 113 12.34 -14.48 15.75
C ASN A 113 13.03 -14.43 14.37
N LEU A 114 13.53 -15.58 13.89
CA LEU A 114 14.11 -15.72 12.57
C LEU A 114 13.07 -15.46 11.48
N LEU A 115 11.83 -15.93 11.65
CA LEU A 115 10.73 -15.69 10.73
C LEU A 115 10.32 -14.21 10.73
N ALA A 116 10.24 -13.55 11.89
CA ALA A 116 9.98 -12.13 11.99
C ALA A 116 11.10 -11.30 11.35
N SER A 117 12.36 -11.69 11.57
CA SER A 117 13.53 -11.08 10.94
C SER A 117 13.54 -11.35 9.42
N TYR A 118 13.18 -12.56 8.99
CA TYR A 118 13.05 -12.93 7.59
C TYR A 118 11.93 -12.15 6.91
N VAL A 119 10.75 -12.03 7.53
CA VAL A 119 9.65 -11.21 7.03
C VAL A 119 10.07 -9.75 6.95
N THR A 120 10.75 -9.22 7.97
CA THR A 120 11.27 -7.85 7.94
C THR A 120 12.29 -7.69 6.81
N SER A 121 13.22 -8.63 6.68
CA SER A 121 14.25 -8.67 5.64
C SER A 121 13.65 -8.82 4.25
N GLN A 122 12.59 -9.61 4.08
CA GLN A 122 11.82 -9.72 2.86
C GLN A 122 11.07 -8.41 2.62
N VAL A 123 10.48 -7.75 3.60
CA VAL A 123 9.85 -6.43 3.41
C VAL A 123 10.87 -5.37 2.98
N THR A 124 12.09 -5.37 3.51
CA THR A 124 13.18 -4.46 3.09
C THR A 124 13.94 -4.89 1.84
N SER A 125 13.98 -6.18 1.51
CA SER A 125 14.70 -6.73 0.34
C SER A 125 13.78 -7.07 -0.84
N LEU A 126 12.46 -7.10 -0.62
CA LEU A 126 11.47 -7.21 -1.67
C LEU A 126 11.78 -6.06 -2.62
N LYS A 127 12.26 -6.47 -3.80
CA LYS A 127 12.53 -5.68 -4.98
C LYS A 127 11.28 -4.88 -5.35
N MET A 128 11.01 -3.80 -4.62
CA MET A 128 9.86 -2.92 -4.83
C MET A 128 10.34 -1.48 -5.08
N LEU A 129 11.49 -1.34 -5.76
CA LEU A 129 11.59 -0.19 -6.64
C LEU A 129 10.62 -0.50 -7.79
N SER A 130 9.66 0.39 -8.05
CA SER A 130 8.92 0.33 -9.32
C SER A 130 9.92 0.29 -10.46
N ASP A 131 9.57 -0.38 -11.57
CA ASP A 131 10.41 -0.41 -12.76
C ASP A 131 10.81 1.01 -13.20
N GLY A 132 9.92 1.98 -12.99
CA GLY A 132 10.18 3.41 -13.19
C GLY A 132 11.28 3.98 -12.29
N LEU A 133 11.25 3.74 -10.97
CA LEU A 133 12.28 4.26 -10.07
C LEU A 133 13.65 3.59 -10.31
N TRP A 134 13.67 2.30 -10.70
CA TRP A 134 14.90 1.63 -11.13
C TRP A 134 15.45 2.21 -12.43
N ALA A 135 14.60 2.47 -13.43
CA ALA A 135 14.99 3.10 -14.68
C ALA A 135 15.55 4.51 -14.45
N LEU A 136 14.89 5.31 -13.62
CA LEU A 136 15.33 6.65 -13.25
C LEU A 136 16.70 6.64 -12.57
N ARG A 137 16.89 5.72 -11.62
CA ARG A 137 18.16 5.51 -10.95
C ARG A 137 19.29 5.20 -11.94
N LYS A 138 19.02 4.32 -12.92
CA LYS A 138 20.00 3.96 -13.96
C LYS A 138 20.31 5.13 -14.91
N GLN A 139 19.30 5.94 -15.25
CA GLN A 139 19.47 7.13 -16.06
C GLN A 139 20.34 8.17 -15.34
N GLU A 140 20.07 8.43 -14.06
CA GLU A 140 20.85 9.35 -13.25
C GLU A 140 22.31 8.90 -13.11
N ALA A 141 22.54 7.60 -12.85
CA ALA A 141 23.89 7.04 -12.79
C ALA A 141 24.64 7.25 -14.12
N ARG A 142 23.97 7.05 -15.27
CA ARG A 142 24.55 7.29 -16.59
C ARG A 142 24.85 8.77 -16.82
N ARG A 143 23.96 9.67 -16.41
CA ARG A 143 24.15 11.12 -16.53
C ARG A 143 25.36 11.57 -15.72
N CYS A 144 25.42 11.23 -14.44
CA CYS A 144 26.56 11.56 -13.58
C CYS A 144 27.87 11.00 -14.14
N LEU A 145 27.86 9.77 -14.64
CA LEU A 145 29.06 9.15 -15.20
C LEU A 145 29.53 9.80 -16.51
N LYS A 146 28.63 10.23 -17.39
CA LYS A 146 28.98 10.98 -18.60
C LYS A 146 29.67 12.29 -18.26
N GLU A 147 29.23 12.96 -17.20
CA GLU A 147 29.84 14.20 -16.72
C GLU A 147 31.17 13.98 -15.99
N LEU A 148 31.43 12.76 -15.52
CA LEU A 148 32.67 12.34 -14.84
C LEU A 148 33.63 11.58 -15.77
N SER A 149 33.52 11.79 -17.09
CA SER A 149 34.17 10.98 -18.13
C SER A 149 35.66 10.71 -17.89
N SER A 150 36.42 11.70 -17.42
CA SER A 150 37.86 11.61 -17.13
C SER A 150 38.22 10.76 -15.90
N GLN A 151 37.30 10.55 -14.95
CA GLN A 151 37.53 9.82 -13.69
C GLN A 151 36.61 8.60 -13.53
N SER A 152 35.92 8.21 -14.60
CA SER A 152 34.85 7.22 -14.56
C SER A 152 35.25 5.86 -13.98
N GLY A 153 36.49 5.39 -14.24
CA GLY A 153 37.02 4.13 -13.71
C GLY A 153 37.21 4.17 -12.19
N PHE A 154 37.84 5.23 -11.67
CA PHE A 154 38.10 5.41 -10.24
C PHE A 154 36.80 5.55 -9.44
N VAL A 155 35.87 6.37 -9.92
CA VAL A 155 34.56 6.57 -9.30
C VAL A 155 33.79 5.24 -9.24
N ARG A 156 33.77 4.47 -10.34
CA ARG A 156 33.14 3.13 -10.38
C ARG A 156 33.74 2.18 -9.34
N GLY A 157 35.07 2.16 -9.19
CA GLY A 157 35.77 1.35 -8.19
C GLY A 157 35.35 1.69 -6.76
N ARG A 158 35.37 2.99 -6.42
CA ARG A 158 34.90 3.48 -5.11
C ARG A 158 33.43 3.15 -4.85
N THR A 159 32.56 3.34 -5.84
CA THR A 159 31.14 3.00 -5.72
C THR A 159 30.91 1.51 -5.50
N PHE A 160 31.67 0.66 -6.21
CA PHE A 160 31.59 -0.79 -6.03
C PHE A 160 32.00 -1.20 -4.62
N HIS A 161 33.10 -0.63 -4.13
CA HIS A 161 33.56 -0.85 -2.75
C HIS A 161 32.52 -0.37 -1.73
N LEU A 162 31.97 0.84 -1.90
CA LEU A 162 30.94 1.38 -1.02
C LEU A 162 29.66 0.51 -1.02
N LYS A 163 29.24 0.01 -2.18
CA LYS A 163 28.11 -0.92 -2.31
C LYS A 163 28.37 -2.23 -1.58
N ASP A 164 29.56 -2.80 -1.74
CA ASP A 164 29.97 -4.04 -1.06
C ASP A 164 29.99 -3.86 0.46
N LEU A 165 30.53 -2.75 0.98
CA LEU A 165 30.48 -2.41 2.41
C LEU A 165 29.03 -2.35 2.94
N VAL A 166 28.15 -1.66 2.21
CA VAL A 166 26.72 -1.53 2.60
C VAL A 166 26.01 -2.89 2.57
N ASP A 167 26.24 -3.71 1.53
CA ASP A 167 25.61 -5.01 1.39
C ASP A 167 26.11 -6.01 2.45
N LYS A 168 27.42 -6.03 2.74
CA LYS A 168 28.02 -6.85 3.81
C LYS A 168 27.48 -6.47 5.18
N LEU A 169 27.52 -5.19 5.55
CA LEU A 169 27.00 -4.71 6.83
C LEU A 169 25.50 -4.94 6.98
N TYR A 170 24.75 -4.86 5.88
CA TYR A 170 23.31 -5.14 5.91
C TYR A 170 23.06 -6.63 6.17
N GLY A 171 23.79 -7.51 5.47
CA GLY A 171 23.71 -8.95 5.68
C GLY A 171 24.05 -9.37 7.12
N THR A 172 25.09 -8.77 7.71
CA THR A 172 25.47 -9.05 9.11
C THR A 172 24.42 -8.56 10.11
N LYS A 173 23.91 -7.32 9.95
CA LYS A 173 22.88 -6.76 10.84
C LYS A 173 21.49 -7.40 10.69
N ALA A 174 21.20 -8.05 9.56
CA ALA A 174 19.92 -8.73 9.31
C ALA A 174 19.88 -10.16 9.86
N ALA A 175 21.04 -10.83 9.99
CA ALA A 175 21.14 -12.16 10.59
C ALA A 175 21.01 -12.08 12.12
N GLY A 176 19.79 -12.27 12.63
CA GLY A 176 19.35 -11.97 14.01
C GLY A 176 20.27 -12.45 15.14
N LEU A 177 20.90 -13.62 15.00
CA LEU A 177 21.79 -14.20 16.02
C LEU A 177 23.07 -13.37 16.24
N LYS A 178 23.59 -12.71 15.19
CA LYS A 178 24.76 -11.83 15.28
C LYS A 178 24.42 -10.46 15.89
N MET A 179 23.16 -10.05 15.99
CA MET A 179 22.86 -8.74 16.56
C MET A 179 23.04 -8.67 18.09
N VAL A 180 22.79 -9.77 18.80
CA VAL A 180 22.91 -9.82 20.27
C VAL A 180 24.37 -9.92 20.69
N LEU A 181 25.13 -10.84 20.08
CA LEU A 181 26.55 -11.01 20.38
C LEU A 181 27.38 -9.78 19.95
N PHE A 182 27.02 -9.13 18.84
CA PHE A 182 27.82 -8.03 18.29
C PHE A 182 27.37 -6.63 18.75
N GLY A 183 26.12 -6.47 19.18
CA GLY A 183 25.65 -5.22 19.82
C GLY A 183 26.39 -4.91 21.12
N VAL A 184 26.83 -5.96 21.83
CA VAL A 184 27.66 -5.85 23.04
C VAL A 184 29.13 -5.52 22.71
N LEU A 185 29.64 -5.94 21.54
CA LEU A 185 31.07 -5.86 21.19
C LEU A 185 31.47 -4.68 20.28
N LYS A 186 30.55 -3.79 19.84
CA LYS A 186 30.86 -2.63 18.95
C LYS A 186 31.68 -2.96 17.68
N LEU A 187 31.63 -4.19 17.17
CA LEU A 187 32.56 -4.70 16.14
C LEU A 187 32.43 -4.09 14.73
N HIS A 188 31.47 -3.19 14.47
CA HIS A 188 31.18 -2.68 13.11
C HIS A 188 31.52 -1.20 12.86
N THR A 189 32.08 -0.50 13.84
CA THR A 189 32.49 0.91 13.72
C THR A 189 33.40 1.19 12.52
N PRO A 190 34.46 0.42 12.21
CA PRO A 190 35.39 0.80 11.15
C PRO A 190 34.77 0.77 9.74
N GLN A 191 33.89 -0.19 9.46
CA GLN A 191 33.18 -0.24 8.17
C GLN A 191 32.16 0.90 8.02
N GLN A 192 31.52 1.30 9.13
CA GLN A 192 30.60 2.45 9.13
C GLN A 192 31.35 3.77 8.96
N GLU A 193 32.53 3.92 9.57
CA GLU A 193 33.43 5.05 9.39
C GLU A 193 33.96 5.15 7.95
N GLN A 194 34.28 4.02 7.31
CA GLN A 194 34.64 3.99 5.90
C GLN A 194 33.49 4.48 5.00
N ILE A 195 32.26 4.01 5.23
CA ILE A 195 31.07 4.53 4.53
C ILE A 195 30.95 6.06 4.72
N HIS A 196 31.11 6.53 5.96
CA HIS A 196 31.06 7.95 6.27
C HIS A 196 32.13 8.74 5.52
N SER A 197 33.38 8.27 5.55
CA SER A 197 34.53 8.91 4.91
C SER A 197 34.37 9.01 3.39
N ILE A 198 33.94 7.92 2.73
CA ILE A 198 33.72 7.92 1.27
C ILE A 198 32.66 8.96 0.91
N LEU A 199 31.51 8.97 1.60
CA LEU A 199 30.43 9.91 1.30
C LEU A 199 30.79 11.35 1.65
N LYS A 200 31.56 11.58 2.72
CA LYS A 200 32.01 12.91 3.14
C LYS A 200 33.00 13.53 2.15
N THR A 201 33.96 12.74 1.65
CA THR A 201 35.04 13.22 0.76
C THR A 201 34.64 13.27 -0.71
N SER A 202 33.58 12.58 -1.12
CA SER A 202 33.11 12.57 -2.51
C SER A 202 32.57 13.96 -2.91
N PRO A 203 33.01 14.56 -4.04
CA PRO A 203 32.42 15.79 -4.57
C PRO A 203 30.96 15.59 -5.01
N ALA A 204 30.19 16.67 -5.18
CA ALA A 204 28.74 16.62 -5.43
C ALA A 204 28.31 15.63 -6.52
N LYS A 205 28.98 15.64 -7.68
CA LYS A 205 28.65 14.74 -8.81
C LYS A 205 28.92 13.27 -8.49
N GLU A 206 30.07 12.99 -7.87
CA GLU A 206 30.44 11.65 -7.42
C GLU A 206 29.49 11.15 -6.33
N LEU A 207 29.11 12.01 -5.39
CA LEU A 207 28.12 11.69 -4.35
C LEU A 207 26.77 11.27 -4.95
N ASN A 208 26.26 12.02 -5.93
CA ASN A 208 25.02 11.65 -6.61
C ASN A 208 25.14 10.34 -7.39
N TYR A 209 26.29 10.09 -8.02
CA TYR A 209 26.56 8.81 -8.66
C TYR A 209 26.54 7.65 -7.64
N HIS A 210 27.22 7.79 -6.50
CA HIS A 210 27.22 6.78 -5.43
C HIS A 210 25.81 6.46 -4.96
N LEU A 211 25.02 7.47 -4.63
CA LEU A 211 23.64 7.32 -4.15
C LEU A 211 22.71 6.71 -5.21
N SER A 212 22.92 7.04 -6.49
CA SER A 212 22.21 6.40 -7.61
C SER A 212 22.64 4.95 -7.84
N MET A 213 23.74 4.48 -7.26
CA MET A 213 24.24 3.11 -7.48
C MET A 213 24.12 2.21 -6.25
N ILE A 214 23.79 2.76 -5.09
CA ILE A 214 23.59 2.03 -3.84
C ILE A 214 22.10 1.94 -3.48
N ASN A 215 21.72 0.88 -2.77
CA ASN A 215 20.39 0.79 -2.19
C ASN A 215 20.32 1.73 -0.97
N CYS A 216 19.69 2.89 -1.13
CA CYS A 216 19.57 3.90 -0.08
C CYS A 216 18.84 3.40 1.18
N SER A 217 17.94 2.42 1.07
CA SER A 217 17.31 1.75 2.21
C SER A 217 18.29 0.88 2.99
N LYS A 218 19.21 0.20 2.31
CA LYS A 218 20.30 -0.52 3.01
C LYS A 218 21.26 0.46 3.65
N LEU A 219 21.64 1.52 2.93
CA LEU A 219 22.51 2.58 3.44
C LEU A 219 21.93 3.21 4.71
N ALA A 220 20.67 3.64 4.69
CA ALA A 220 20.01 4.24 5.86
C ALA A 220 19.81 3.24 7.02
N TYR A 221 19.87 1.94 6.77
CA TYR A 221 19.82 0.92 7.81
C TYR A 221 21.19 0.69 8.47
N VAL A 222 22.26 0.73 7.69
CA VAL A 222 23.61 0.37 8.16
C VAL A 222 24.45 1.56 8.58
N ALA A 223 24.28 2.72 7.96
CA ALA A 223 25.10 3.90 8.19
C ALA A 223 24.92 4.45 9.61
N GLU A 224 25.97 5.12 10.09
CA GLU A 224 25.91 5.82 11.36
C GLU A 224 25.03 7.07 11.29
N ARG A 225 24.54 7.54 12.45
CA ARG A 225 23.76 8.77 12.54
C ARG A 225 24.54 9.98 12.00
N GLY A 226 25.84 10.06 12.29
CA GLY A 226 26.72 11.13 11.80
C GLY A 226 26.73 11.25 10.28
N THR A 227 26.64 10.14 9.54
CA THR A 227 26.58 10.14 8.07
C THR A 227 25.32 10.80 7.55
N PHE A 228 24.16 10.48 8.12
CA PHE A 228 22.89 11.09 7.70
C PHE A 228 22.73 12.53 8.20
N SER A 229 23.28 12.87 9.36
CA SER A 229 23.37 14.27 9.80
C SER A 229 24.27 15.10 8.87
N MET A 230 25.38 14.56 8.38
CA MET A 230 26.23 15.24 7.40
C MET A 230 25.51 15.44 6.05
N LEU A 231 24.75 14.43 5.60
CA LEU A 231 24.03 14.53 4.32
C LEU A 231 22.79 15.43 4.40
N LEU A 232 21.98 15.29 5.47
CA LEU A 232 20.60 15.79 5.55
C LEU A 232 20.31 16.66 6.78
N GLY A 233 21.28 16.86 7.66
CA GLY A 233 21.17 17.77 8.80
C GLY A 233 21.22 19.25 8.39
N GLU A 234 21.08 20.12 9.38
CA GLU A 234 21.24 21.57 9.18
C GLU A 234 22.70 21.88 8.79
N GLY A 235 22.88 22.70 7.74
CA GLY A 235 24.21 22.95 7.15
C GLY A 235 24.83 21.75 6.43
N GLY A 236 24.09 20.65 6.29
CA GLY A 236 24.55 19.46 5.59
C GLY A 236 24.61 19.62 4.07
N ARG A 237 25.00 18.54 3.39
CA ARG A 237 25.23 18.50 1.94
C ARG A 237 23.96 18.36 1.09
N ILE A 238 22.78 18.63 1.66
CA ILE A 238 21.49 18.44 1.00
C ILE A 238 21.34 19.26 -0.29
N LYS A 239 21.96 20.45 -0.35
CA LYS A 239 21.96 21.33 -1.53
C LYS A 239 22.76 20.77 -2.70
N GLU A 240 23.71 19.87 -2.42
CA GLU A 240 24.53 19.21 -3.45
C GLU A 240 23.83 17.99 -4.06
N LEU A 241 22.73 17.54 -3.47
CA LEU A 241 22.00 16.36 -3.92
C LEU A 241 21.08 16.70 -5.09
N SER A 242 21.11 15.88 -6.13
CA SER A 242 20.17 15.94 -7.24
C SER A 242 18.78 15.53 -6.78
N LEU A 243 17.75 15.91 -7.55
CA LEU A 243 16.37 15.51 -7.33
C LEU A 243 16.25 13.99 -7.13
N VAL A 244 16.90 13.21 -7.98
CA VAL A 244 16.85 11.74 -7.93
C VAL A 244 17.48 11.22 -6.64
N SER A 245 18.67 11.70 -6.26
CA SER A 245 19.33 11.27 -5.02
C SER A 245 18.52 11.61 -3.77
N LYS A 246 17.92 12.82 -3.71
CA LYS A 246 17.03 13.22 -2.61
C LYS A 246 15.82 12.27 -2.51
N VAL A 247 15.19 11.94 -3.63
CA VAL A 247 14.05 11.00 -3.67
C VAL A 247 14.44 9.58 -3.26
N LEU A 248 15.60 9.09 -3.69
CA LEU A 248 16.11 7.76 -3.31
C LEU A 248 16.42 7.67 -1.81
N LEU A 249 16.99 8.73 -1.22
CA LEU A 249 17.21 8.81 0.23
C LEU A 249 15.89 8.87 1.01
N LEU A 250 14.92 9.66 0.53
CA LEU A 250 13.60 9.76 1.15
C LEU A 250 12.86 8.41 1.12
N ASP A 251 12.90 7.72 -0.03
CA ASP A 251 12.39 6.34 -0.19
C ASP A 251 13.06 5.39 0.81
N GLY A 252 14.38 5.45 0.89
CA GLY A 252 15.17 4.61 1.79
C GLY A 252 14.80 4.81 3.26
N LEU A 253 14.67 6.07 3.69
CA LEU A 253 14.22 6.41 5.05
C LEU A 253 12.82 5.88 5.33
N GLN A 254 11.89 6.07 4.39
CA GLN A 254 10.50 5.64 4.55
C GLN A 254 10.35 4.12 4.66
N ARG A 255 11.15 3.35 3.90
CA ARG A 255 11.14 1.88 3.93
C ARG A 255 11.67 1.29 5.23
N ILE A 256 12.67 1.92 5.84
CA ILE A 256 13.18 1.47 7.16
C ILE A 256 12.21 1.85 8.29
N GLY A 257 11.40 2.88 8.07
CA GLY A 257 10.48 3.43 9.06
C GLY A 257 11.07 4.68 9.73
N ILE A 258 10.26 5.74 9.67
CA ILE A 258 10.60 7.10 10.15
C ILE A 258 9.95 7.39 11.50
N VAL A 259 8.70 6.94 11.72
CA VAL A 259 7.88 7.20 12.93
C VAL A 259 8.66 7.05 14.23
N SER A 260 9.54 6.05 14.26
CA SER A 260 10.41 5.81 15.38
C SER A 260 11.42 6.96 15.57
N SER A 261 12.36 7.18 14.68
CA SER A 261 13.50 8.04 15.03
C SER A 261 13.23 9.55 14.83
N ASN A 262 13.40 10.36 15.88
CA ASN A 262 13.41 11.83 15.77
C ASN A 262 14.42 12.33 14.73
N SER A 263 15.62 11.76 14.69
CA SER A 263 16.63 12.10 13.68
C SER A 263 16.15 11.77 12.26
N LYS A 264 15.52 10.62 12.04
CA LYS A 264 14.96 10.27 10.72
C LYS A 264 13.79 11.17 10.33
N GLN A 265 12.94 11.55 11.28
CA GLN A 265 11.86 12.51 11.05
C GLN A 265 12.44 13.87 10.63
N LEU A 266 13.49 14.34 11.31
CA LEU A 266 14.20 15.57 10.96
C LEU A 266 14.82 15.49 9.56
N TRP A 267 15.52 14.39 9.22
CA TRP A 267 16.12 14.23 7.90
C TRP A 267 15.08 14.13 6.78
N ALA A 268 13.99 13.40 7.00
CA ALA A 268 12.88 13.31 6.04
C ALA A 268 12.21 14.67 5.84
N ARG A 269 11.97 15.42 6.93
CA ARG A 269 11.50 16.81 6.89
C ARG A 269 12.43 17.68 6.05
N ASN A 270 13.73 17.70 6.35
CA ASN A 270 14.70 18.53 5.64
C ASN A 270 14.76 18.19 4.15
N LEU A 271 14.68 16.89 3.79
CA LEU A 271 14.53 16.45 2.40
C LEU A 271 13.31 17.08 1.73
N VAL A 272 12.12 16.93 2.33
CA VAL A 272 10.88 17.44 1.74
C VAL A 272 10.90 18.98 1.60
N LEU A 273 11.38 19.68 2.63
CA LEU A 273 11.51 21.14 2.62
C LEU A 273 12.51 21.66 1.58
N SER A 274 13.44 20.82 1.11
CA SER A 274 14.44 21.21 0.11
C SER A 274 13.94 21.18 -1.34
N PHE A 275 12.70 20.75 -1.59
CA PHE A 275 12.09 20.71 -2.91
C PHE A 275 11.14 21.89 -3.10
N HIS A 276 11.24 22.56 -4.25
CA HIS A 276 10.44 23.74 -4.59
C HIS A 276 9.89 23.66 -6.02
N GLY A 277 8.78 24.35 -6.28
CA GLY A 277 8.19 24.49 -7.62
C GLY A 277 8.06 23.16 -8.39
N LYS A 278 8.62 23.12 -9.62
CA LYS A 278 8.57 21.94 -10.49
C LYS A 278 9.28 20.71 -9.90
N GLU A 279 10.36 20.90 -9.14
CA GLU A 279 11.06 19.76 -8.52
C GLU A 279 10.17 19.08 -7.48
N LEU A 280 9.39 19.86 -6.73
CA LEU A 280 8.42 19.33 -5.78
C LEU A 280 7.33 18.53 -6.50
N GLU A 281 6.78 19.06 -7.59
CA GLU A 281 5.76 18.39 -8.41
C GLU A 281 6.24 17.02 -8.92
N VAL A 282 7.48 16.97 -9.45
CA VAL A 282 8.12 15.73 -9.91
C VAL A 282 8.38 14.78 -8.74
N MET A 283 8.85 15.28 -7.60
CA MET A 283 9.06 14.46 -6.40
C MET A 283 7.77 13.77 -5.98
N LYS A 284 6.66 14.52 -5.84
CA LYS A 284 5.35 13.96 -5.48
C LYS A 284 4.92 12.84 -6.44
N ALA A 285 5.06 13.06 -7.76
CA ALA A 285 4.74 12.05 -8.76
C ALA A 285 5.61 10.78 -8.64
N ILE A 286 6.91 10.93 -8.39
CA ILE A 286 7.80 9.78 -8.20
C ILE A 286 7.41 9.00 -6.95
N LEU A 287 7.14 9.65 -5.80
CA LEU A 287 6.77 8.96 -4.56
C LEU A 287 5.48 8.15 -4.71
N ASP A 288 4.49 8.68 -5.43
CA ASP A 288 3.20 8.03 -5.64
C ASP A 288 3.26 6.89 -6.66
N SER A 289 4.17 6.98 -7.64
CA SER A 289 4.33 5.98 -8.72
C SER A 289 5.13 4.73 -8.35
N ARG A 290 5.45 4.54 -7.06
CA ARG A 290 6.29 3.41 -6.58
C ARG A 290 5.61 2.06 -6.66
N GLY A 291 4.29 2.06 -6.76
CA GLY A 291 3.52 0.83 -6.84
C GLY A 291 3.54 0.00 -5.57
N ASP A 292 3.63 0.66 -4.42
CA ASP A 292 3.54 0.08 -3.09
C ASP A 292 2.79 1.01 -2.13
N TRP A 293 2.72 0.62 -0.86
CA TRP A 293 2.01 1.37 0.18
C TRP A 293 2.79 2.58 0.71
N HIS A 294 4.05 2.79 0.31
CA HIS A 294 4.90 3.91 0.75
C HIS A 294 4.62 5.16 -0.10
N SER A 295 3.40 5.70 0.00
CA SER A 295 2.99 6.94 -0.69
C SER A 295 3.44 8.20 0.06
N LEU A 296 3.32 9.36 -0.60
CA LEU A 296 3.49 10.66 0.05
C LEU A 296 2.43 10.89 1.14
N HIS A 297 1.18 10.48 0.88
CA HIS A 297 0.12 10.52 1.89
C HIS A 297 0.56 9.80 3.15
N LYS A 298 1.16 8.62 2.98
CA LYS A 298 1.69 7.89 4.13
C LYS A 298 2.82 8.63 4.85
N LEU A 299 3.77 9.16 4.09
CA LEU A 299 4.91 9.87 4.65
C LEU A 299 4.44 11.00 5.58
N VAL A 300 3.49 11.81 5.11
CA VAL A 300 3.05 13.00 5.82
C VAL A 300 2.10 12.67 6.97
N PHE A 301 1.09 11.83 6.75
CA PHE A 301 0.04 11.62 7.75
C PHE A 301 0.33 10.50 8.75
N TYR A 302 1.22 9.56 8.44
CA TYR A 302 1.53 8.44 9.32
C TYR A 302 2.98 8.41 9.78
N ASP A 303 3.92 8.69 8.87
CA ASP A 303 5.35 8.55 9.16
C ASP A 303 5.93 9.74 9.95
N LEU A 304 5.55 10.97 9.61
CA LEU A 304 5.93 12.19 10.33
C LEU A 304 4.97 12.49 11.48
N ARG A 305 5.48 13.12 12.54
CA ARG A 305 4.69 13.52 13.73
C ARG A 305 5.07 14.93 14.20
N GLY A 306 4.15 15.55 14.94
CA GLY A 306 4.39 16.81 15.63
C GLY A 306 4.81 17.93 14.67
N VAL A 307 5.87 18.65 15.05
CA VAL A 307 6.36 19.84 14.33
C VAL A 307 6.80 19.49 12.90
N ALA A 308 7.53 18.39 12.71
CA ALA A 308 8.01 17.97 11.39
C ALA A 308 6.87 17.72 10.40
N GLN A 309 5.76 17.14 10.88
CA GLN A 309 4.56 16.93 10.07
C GLN A 309 3.91 18.27 9.67
N GLN A 310 3.73 19.18 10.63
CA GLN A 310 3.10 20.48 10.40
C GLN A 310 3.88 21.34 9.40
N GLU A 311 5.21 21.37 9.52
CA GLU A 311 6.06 22.14 8.62
C GLU A 311 6.07 21.57 7.21
N VAL A 312 6.15 20.23 7.08
CA VAL A 312 6.05 19.57 5.77
C VAL A 312 4.69 19.82 5.13
N MET A 313 3.59 19.71 5.87
CA MET A 313 2.25 20.01 5.34
C MET A 313 2.15 21.46 4.87
N ARG A 314 2.60 22.42 5.69
CA ARG A 314 2.58 23.85 5.34
C ARG A 314 3.39 24.12 4.07
N HIS A 315 4.58 23.54 3.98
CA HIS A 315 5.46 23.66 2.81
C HIS A 315 4.79 23.11 1.55
N LEU A 316 4.34 21.84 1.58
CA LEU A 316 3.70 21.19 0.44
C LEU A 316 2.46 21.93 -0.05
N HIS A 317 1.67 22.45 0.88
CA HIS A 317 0.47 23.22 0.57
C HIS A 317 0.82 24.57 -0.06
N SER A 318 1.76 25.32 0.55
CA SER A 318 2.18 26.64 0.06
C SER A 318 2.81 26.58 -1.32
N GLU A 319 3.70 25.61 -1.58
CA GLU A 319 4.31 25.42 -2.89
C GLU A 319 3.29 24.92 -3.93
N GLY A 320 2.32 24.10 -3.51
CA GLY A 320 1.23 23.66 -4.37
C GLY A 320 0.34 24.83 -4.82
N LEU A 321 -0.01 25.74 -3.91
CA LEU A 321 -0.78 26.95 -4.26
C LEU A 321 0.00 27.85 -5.23
N LYS A 322 1.28 28.13 -4.95
CA LYS A 322 2.13 28.90 -5.89
C LYS A 322 2.15 28.27 -7.28
N ARG A 323 2.29 26.93 -7.33
CA ARG A 323 2.31 26.20 -8.60
C ARG A 323 0.98 26.29 -9.34
N LYS A 324 -0.14 26.23 -8.62
CA LYS A 324 -1.48 26.43 -9.17
C LYS A 324 -1.63 27.83 -9.78
N ASP A 325 -1.18 28.85 -9.08
CA ASP A 325 -1.27 30.24 -9.53
C ASP A 325 -0.40 30.46 -10.77
N GLU A 326 0.82 29.91 -10.79
CA GLU A 326 1.69 29.90 -11.98
C GLU A 326 1.05 29.19 -13.18
N GLN A 327 0.43 28.02 -12.97
CA GLN A 327 -0.27 27.29 -14.04
C GLN A 327 -1.42 28.11 -14.60
N THR A 328 -2.22 28.71 -13.72
CA THR A 328 -3.38 29.53 -14.07
C THR A 328 -2.95 30.78 -14.83
N PHE A 329 -1.88 31.45 -14.39
CA PHE A 329 -1.29 32.62 -15.06
C PHE A 329 -0.80 32.28 -16.48
N MET A 330 -0.21 31.09 -16.66
CA MET A 330 0.21 30.60 -17.98
C MET A 330 -0.95 30.05 -18.84
N GLY A 331 -2.20 30.13 -18.39
CA GLY A 331 -3.36 29.56 -19.09
C GLY A 331 -3.39 28.02 -19.14
N ASN A 332 -2.57 27.35 -18.33
CA ASN A 332 -2.54 25.90 -18.26
C ASN A 332 -3.62 25.37 -17.34
N VAL A 333 -4.25 24.26 -17.72
CA VAL A 333 -5.22 23.56 -16.87
C VAL A 333 -4.47 22.79 -15.78
N PRO A 334 -4.92 22.85 -14.51
CA PRO A 334 -4.32 22.08 -13.43
C PRO A 334 -4.33 20.58 -13.69
N MET A 335 -3.31 19.87 -13.17
CA MET A 335 -3.21 18.42 -13.29
C MET A 335 -4.42 17.73 -12.66
N THR A 336 -4.95 16.71 -13.33
CA THR A 336 -6.10 15.94 -12.82
C THR A 336 -5.63 14.69 -12.09
N LYS A 337 -6.08 14.50 -10.84
CA LYS A 337 -6.01 13.22 -10.13
C LYS A 337 -7.40 12.60 -10.00
N VAL A 338 -7.48 11.31 -10.28
CA VAL A 338 -8.71 10.51 -10.20
C VAL A 338 -8.72 9.78 -8.88
N ILE A 339 -9.76 10.00 -8.06
CA ILE A 339 -9.99 9.23 -6.85
C ILE A 339 -11.17 8.30 -7.10
N SER A 340 -10.99 7.00 -6.91
CA SER A 340 -12.04 6.01 -7.10
C SER A 340 -12.21 5.18 -5.84
N ASP A 341 -13.46 4.94 -5.43
CA ASP A 341 -13.75 3.79 -4.58
C ASP A 341 -13.47 2.47 -5.32
N VAL A 342 -13.44 1.36 -4.59
CA VAL A 342 -13.04 0.05 -5.11
C VAL A 342 -14.25 -0.83 -5.32
N ASP A 343 -15.05 -1.04 -4.27
CA ASP A 343 -16.13 -2.01 -4.29
C ASP A 343 -17.36 -1.35 -4.95
N ASP A 344 -17.99 -2.03 -5.91
CA ASP A 344 -19.09 -1.52 -6.74
C ASP A 344 -18.81 -0.24 -7.58
N THR A 345 -17.57 0.25 -7.56
CA THR A 345 -17.07 1.31 -8.45
C THR A 345 -16.04 0.75 -9.43
N LEU A 346 -14.93 0.19 -8.93
CA LEU A 346 -13.88 -0.42 -9.76
C LEU A 346 -14.15 -1.91 -10.01
N LEU A 347 -14.61 -2.62 -8.98
CA LEU A 347 -14.86 -4.06 -8.98
C LEU A 347 -16.32 -4.35 -8.60
N CYS A 348 -17.00 -5.16 -9.39
CA CYS A 348 -18.35 -5.62 -9.05
C CYS A 348 -18.32 -6.52 -7.81
N SER A 349 -19.16 -6.23 -6.81
CA SER A 349 -19.27 -7.03 -5.58
C SER A 349 -19.99 -8.37 -5.78
N GLY A 350 -20.88 -8.45 -6.77
CA GLY A 350 -21.76 -9.60 -7.02
C GLY A 350 -22.94 -9.71 -6.04
N GLY A 351 -23.36 -8.59 -5.44
CA GLY A 351 -24.63 -8.48 -4.69
C GLY A 351 -24.69 -9.21 -3.36
N ARG A 352 -23.55 -9.59 -2.76
CA ARG A 352 -23.51 -10.25 -1.44
C ARG A 352 -23.07 -9.26 -0.36
N TRP A 353 -23.99 -9.00 0.57
CA TRP A 353 -23.71 -8.26 1.80
C TRP A 353 -22.53 -8.89 2.58
N PRO A 354 -21.62 -8.10 3.18
CA PRO A 354 -21.60 -6.63 3.31
C PRO A 354 -20.85 -5.90 2.16
N ALA A 355 -20.44 -6.60 1.10
CA ALA A 355 -19.43 -6.12 0.15
C ALA A 355 -19.96 -5.30 -1.03
N GLY A 356 -21.28 -5.06 -1.11
CA GLY A 356 -21.93 -4.31 -2.18
C GLY A 356 -23.26 -4.90 -2.64
N VAL A 357 -23.93 -4.20 -3.55
CA VAL A 357 -25.29 -4.49 -4.04
C VAL A 357 -25.34 -4.76 -5.55
N ASP A 358 -24.26 -4.55 -6.31
CA ASP A 358 -24.29 -4.81 -7.76
C ASP A 358 -24.21 -6.29 -8.08
N ALA A 359 -25.21 -6.79 -8.82
CA ALA A 359 -25.27 -8.16 -9.32
C ALA A 359 -25.28 -8.23 -10.86
N ARG A 360 -25.13 -7.11 -11.57
CA ARG A 360 -25.21 -7.06 -13.05
C ARG A 360 -23.99 -7.66 -13.75
N LEU A 361 -22.89 -7.83 -13.03
CA LEU A 361 -21.65 -8.43 -13.51
C LEU A 361 -21.17 -9.51 -12.53
N PRO A 362 -20.32 -10.45 -12.95
CA PRO A 362 -19.81 -11.47 -12.05
C PRO A 362 -18.99 -10.86 -10.91
N LYS A 363 -18.98 -11.55 -9.77
CA LYS A 363 -18.25 -11.11 -8.58
C LYS A 363 -16.75 -10.92 -8.87
N ARG A 364 -16.20 -9.80 -8.38
CA ARG A 364 -14.80 -9.37 -8.52
C ARG A 364 -14.36 -9.15 -9.97
N VAL A 365 -15.29 -9.02 -10.90
CA VAL A 365 -15.00 -8.55 -12.26
C VAL A 365 -14.84 -7.04 -12.21
N MET A 366 -13.81 -6.55 -12.90
CA MET A 366 -13.60 -5.13 -13.10
C MET A 366 -14.68 -4.59 -14.03
N TYR A 367 -15.24 -3.42 -13.72
CA TYR A 367 -16.22 -2.83 -14.62
C TYR A 367 -15.61 -2.54 -15.99
N PRO A 368 -16.28 -2.91 -17.09
CA PRO A 368 -15.78 -2.66 -18.44
C PRO A 368 -15.36 -1.20 -18.65
N GLY A 369 -14.15 -0.99 -19.17
CA GLY A 369 -13.59 0.31 -19.50
C GLY A 369 -13.22 1.24 -18.34
N CYS A 370 -13.40 0.86 -17.07
CA CYS A 370 -13.19 1.77 -15.93
C CYS A 370 -11.74 2.26 -15.79
N CYS A 371 -10.77 1.35 -15.82
CA CYS A 371 -9.35 1.70 -15.75
C CYS A 371 -8.91 2.54 -16.95
N PHE A 372 -9.45 2.26 -18.13
CA PHE A 372 -9.14 3.02 -19.33
C PHE A 372 -9.71 4.44 -19.25
N LEU A 373 -10.94 4.61 -18.74
CA LEU A 373 -11.50 5.94 -18.47
C LEU A 373 -10.60 6.73 -17.52
N PHE A 374 -10.21 6.14 -16.39
CA PHE A 374 -9.35 6.81 -15.41
C PHE A 374 -8.00 7.20 -16.01
N GLN A 375 -7.43 6.35 -16.86
CA GLN A 375 -6.21 6.65 -17.60
C GLN A 375 -6.39 7.85 -18.54
N GLN A 376 -7.50 7.93 -19.28
CA GLN A 376 -7.75 9.07 -20.18
C GLN A 376 -7.94 10.38 -19.39
N ILE A 377 -8.68 10.34 -18.28
CA ILE A 377 -8.90 11.52 -17.43
C ILE A 377 -7.58 12.01 -16.84
N ALA A 378 -6.75 11.09 -16.35
CA ALA A 378 -5.42 11.40 -15.82
C ALA A 378 -4.49 12.00 -16.90
N ALA A 379 -4.52 11.44 -18.12
CA ALA A 379 -3.66 11.86 -19.21
C ALA A 379 -4.04 13.24 -19.78
N ALA A 380 -5.32 13.63 -19.74
CA ALA A 380 -5.84 14.86 -20.36
C ALA A 380 -5.07 16.12 -19.95
N ASN A 381 -4.73 16.26 -18.66
CA ASN A 381 -4.00 17.41 -18.10
C ASN A 381 -2.65 17.01 -17.49
N SER A 382 -2.07 15.89 -17.92
CA SER A 382 -0.77 15.45 -17.39
C SER A 382 0.37 16.34 -17.91
N PRO A 383 1.27 16.80 -17.04
CA PRO A 383 2.45 17.56 -17.45
C PRO A 383 3.32 16.75 -18.43
N LYS A 384 3.70 17.38 -19.55
CA LYS A 384 4.68 16.81 -20.50
C LYS A 384 6.09 17.09 -20.02
N HIS A 385 6.57 16.29 -19.08
CA HIS A 385 7.98 16.27 -18.68
C HIS A 385 8.72 15.16 -19.44
N ASN A 386 9.61 15.51 -20.37
CA ASN A 386 10.27 14.53 -21.26
C ASN A 386 10.86 13.32 -20.50
N GLU A 387 11.46 13.52 -19.32
CA GLU A 387 12.04 12.44 -18.51
C GLU A 387 11.09 11.84 -17.46
N PHE A 388 10.07 12.59 -17.02
CA PHE A 388 9.23 12.22 -15.86
C PHE A 388 7.75 11.99 -16.18
N SER A 389 7.32 12.15 -17.43
CA SER A 389 5.90 12.02 -17.86
C SER A 389 5.25 10.71 -17.43
N GLN A 390 6.03 9.61 -17.42
CA GLN A 390 5.54 8.29 -17.00
C GLN A 390 5.11 8.25 -15.53
N PHE A 391 5.74 9.06 -14.67
CA PHE A 391 5.43 9.09 -13.24
C PHE A 391 4.14 9.84 -12.98
N PHE A 392 3.91 10.97 -13.69
CA PHE A 392 2.65 11.69 -13.64
C PHE A 392 1.47 10.81 -14.06
N SER A 393 1.58 10.17 -15.23
CA SER A 393 0.54 9.25 -15.71
C SER A 393 0.29 8.10 -14.74
N SER A 394 1.33 7.57 -14.10
CA SER A 394 1.19 6.46 -13.14
C SER A 394 0.59 6.89 -11.80
N ALA A 395 0.93 8.08 -11.31
CA ALA A 395 0.58 8.61 -9.98
C ALA A 395 -0.79 9.30 -9.90
N SER A 396 -1.52 9.37 -11.01
CA SER A 396 -2.79 10.11 -11.09
C SER A 396 -4.00 9.34 -10.60
N LEU A 397 -3.90 8.03 -10.33
CA LEU A 397 -5.00 7.24 -9.76
C LEU A 397 -4.82 7.08 -8.25
N VAL A 398 -5.90 7.31 -7.52
CA VAL A 398 -5.98 7.13 -6.08
C VAL A 398 -7.17 6.22 -5.79
N LEU A 399 -6.95 5.18 -5.00
CA LEU A 399 -7.98 4.24 -4.62
C LEU A 399 -8.35 4.43 -3.16
N LEU A 400 -9.62 4.66 -2.91
CA LEU A 400 -10.19 4.82 -1.59
C LEU A 400 -10.71 3.48 -1.10
N THR A 401 -10.32 3.05 0.10
CA THR A 401 -10.80 1.78 0.65
C THR A 401 -11.14 1.88 2.13
N ALA A 402 -12.31 1.35 2.50
CA ALA A 402 -12.71 1.22 3.90
C ALA A 402 -11.97 0.09 4.64
N ARG A 403 -11.14 -0.69 3.94
CA ARG A 403 -10.43 -1.83 4.55
C ARG A 403 -9.51 -1.36 5.69
N PRO A 404 -9.49 -2.12 6.81
CA PRO A 404 -8.75 -1.73 8.00
C PRO A 404 -7.24 -1.70 7.72
N LYS A 405 -6.57 -0.67 8.23
CA LYS A 405 -5.11 -0.66 8.44
C LYS A 405 -4.69 -1.79 9.38
N SER A 406 -3.43 -2.17 9.42
CA SER A 406 -2.94 -3.12 10.42
C SER A 406 -1.47 -2.89 10.71
N TYR A 407 -0.97 -3.68 11.65
CA TYR A 407 0.40 -3.64 12.13
C TYR A 407 1.45 -3.55 11.00
N LYS A 408 2.37 -2.57 11.13
CA LYS A 408 3.52 -2.34 10.25
C LYS A 408 3.23 -2.15 8.76
N GLY A 409 1.99 -1.81 8.38
CA GLY A 409 1.66 -1.72 6.96
C GLY A 409 1.47 -3.10 6.32
N MET A 410 1.45 -4.20 7.08
CA MET A 410 1.35 -5.55 6.49
C MET A 410 -0.01 -5.80 5.85
N SER A 411 -1.11 -5.34 6.47
CA SER A 411 -2.42 -5.39 5.81
C SER A 411 -2.51 -4.43 4.63
N GLU A 412 -1.74 -3.36 4.62
CA GLU A 412 -1.74 -2.32 3.60
C GLU A 412 -0.94 -2.80 2.38
N ILE A 413 0.23 -3.42 2.61
CA ILE A 413 0.98 -4.17 1.60
C ILE A 413 0.11 -5.29 1.04
N TYR A 414 -0.59 -6.04 1.90
CA TYR A 414 -1.47 -7.12 1.45
C TYR A 414 -2.67 -6.59 0.69
N SER A 415 -3.33 -5.53 1.17
CA SER A 415 -4.48 -4.89 0.52
C SER A 415 -4.08 -4.33 -0.83
N TYR A 416 -2.93 -3.65 -0.90
CA TYR A 416 -2.34 -3.19 -2.13
C TYR A 416 -2.10 -4.37 -3.09
N LYS A 417 -1.36 -5.40 -2.66
CA LYS A 417 -1.03 -6.56 -3.51
C LYS A 417 -2.26 -7.35 -3.94
N MET A 418 -3.27 -7.50 -3.09
CA MET A 418 -4.50 -8.21 -3.39
C MET A 418 -5.39 -7.42 -4.35
N LEU A 419 -5.35 -6.09 -4.28
CA LEU A 419 -6.17 -5.23 -5.11
C LEU A 419 -5.49 -4.96 -6.47
N THR A 420 -4.26 -4.48 -6.46
CA THR A 420 -3.53 -4.07 -7.69
C THR A 420 -2.82 -5.25 -8.36
N GLY A 421 -2.32 -6.22 -7.59
CA GLY A 421 -1.51 -7.31 -8.10
C GLY A 421 -2.21 -8.19 -9.15
N PRO A 422 -3.47 -8.64 -8.93
CA PRO A 422 -4.23 -9.35 -9.96
C PRO A 422 -4.51 -8.49 -11.19
N LEU A 423 -4.82 -7.20 -11.02
CA LEU A 423 -5.15 -6.29 -12.12
C LEU A 423 -3.93 -6.04 -13.02
N LYS A 424 -2.76 -5.82 -12.42
CA LYS A 424 -1.50 -5.67 -13.16
C LYS A 424 -1.07 -6.94 -13.89
N ARG A 425 -1.13 -8.10 -13.22
CA ARG A 425 -0.77 -9.39 -13.85
C ARG A 425 -1.64 -9.71 -15.07
N LYS A 426 -2.89 -9.24 -15.07
CA LYS A 426 -3.82 -9.37 -16.19
C LYS A 426 -3.67 -8.26 -17.24
N GLY A 427 -2.81 -7.26 -17.01
CA GLY A 427 -2.64 -6.11 -17.89
C GLY A 427 -3.80 -5.10 -17.87
N LEU A 428 -4.71 -5.22 -16.89
CA LEU A 428 -5.93 -4.41 -16.79
C LEU A 428 -5.70 -3.05 -16.11
N LEU A 429 -4.68 -2.95 -15.27
CA LEU A 429 -4.28 -1.72 -14.59
C LEU A 429 -2.86 -1.35 -15.01
N ARG A 430 -2.73 -0.25 -15.75
CA ARG A 430 -1.44 0.28 -16.23
C ARG A 430 -0.81 1.31 -15.28
N MET A 431 -1.64 1.93 -14.44
CA MET A 431 -1.23 2.96 -13.48
C MET A 431 -0.77 2.34 -12.16
N GLU A 432 -0.09 3.15 -11.34
CA GLU A 432 0.39 2.77 -10.01
C GLU A 432 -0.43 3.54 -8.96
N PRO A 433 -1.59 3.00 -8.53
CA PRO A 433 -2.51 3.79 -7.73
C PRO A 433 -1.99 4.04 -6.32
N VAL A 434 -2.22 5.22 -5.78
CA VAL A 434 -2.08 5.47 -4.34
C VAL A 434 -3.27 4.88 -3.62
N VAL A 435 -3.08 4.02 -2.61
CA VAL A 435 -4.19 3.45 -1.83
C VAL A 435 -4.36 4.21 -0.52
N LEU A 436 -5.53 4.82 -0.33
CA LEU A 436 -5.94 5.48 0.90
C LEU A 436 -6.76 4.50 1.75
N CYS A 437 -6.13 3.89 2.74
CA CYS A 437 -6.78 2.93 3.64
C CYS A 437 -7.59 3.60 4.76
N GLY A 438 -8.68 2.97 5.16
CA GLY A 438 -9.47 3.29 6.34
C GLY A 438 -8.75 2.96 7.66
N ASP A 439 -9.33 3.35 8.79
CA ASP A 439 -8.77 3.09 10.11
C ASP A 439 -9.40 1.83 10.76
N LEU A 440 -8.56 1.04 11.45
CA LEU A 440 -8.89 -0.23 12.09
C LEU A 440 -10.04 -0.09 13.08
N LYS A 441 -10.05 1.00 13.87
CA LYS A 441 -11.05 1.24 14.91
C LYS A 441 -12.46 1.46 14.36
N SER A 442 -12.59 2.08 13.17
CA SER A 442 -13.90 2.20 12.52
C SER A 442 -14.30 0.92 11.80
N GLY A 443 -13.36 0.23 11.14
CA GLY A 443 -13.70 -1.00 10.41
C GLY A 443 -14.21 -2.10 11.35
N LEU A 444 -13.60 -2.23 12.53
CA LEU A 444 -14.00 -3.21 13.54
C LEU A 444 -15.27 -2.78 14.28
N HIS A 445 -15.44 -1.50 14.64
CA HIS A 445 -16.66 -1.01 15.28
C HIS A 445 -17.86 -1.05 14.33
N THR A 446 -17.68 -0.66 13.07
CA THR A 446 -18.73 -0.74 12.05
C THR A 446 -18.99 -2.18 11.63
N GLY A 447 -17.95 -3.01 11.49
CA GLY A 447 -18.10 -4.45 11.23
C GLY A 447 -18.87 -5.15 12.35
N LEU A 448 -18.52 -4.89 13.61
CA LEU A 448 -19.21 -5.44 14.77
C LEU A 448 -20.64 -4.88 14.92
N LYS A 449 -20.85 -3.57 14.70
CA LYS A 449 -22.20 -2.97 14.67
C LYS A 449 -23.04 -3.47 13.51
N SER A 450 -22.44 -3.76 12.36
CA SER A 450 -23.13 -4.32 11.20
C SER A 450 -23.49 -5.79 11.42
N LEU A 451 -22.63 -6.56 12.10
CA LEU A 451 -22.90 -7.93 12.53
C LEU A 451 -23.97 -7.95 13.63
N LEU A 452 -23.89 -7.04 14.60
CA LEU A 452 -24.91 -6.84 15.63
C LEU A 452 -26.23 -6.38 15.02
N ALA A 453 -26.20 -5.50 14.01
CA ALA A 453 -27.40 -5.14 13.26
C ALA A 453 -27.97 -6.36 12.56
N VAL A 454 -27.17 -7.18 11.85
CA VAL A 454 -27.65 -8.43 11.24
C VAL A 454 -28.21 -9.44 12.26
N LEU A 455 -27.62 -9.52 13.45
CA LEU A 455 -28.12 -10.35 14.55
C LEU A 455 -29.39 -9.79 15.19
N MET A 456 -29.55 -8.47 15.23
CA MET A 456 -30.70 -7.78 15.82
C MET A 456 -31.81 -7.46 14.80
N ASP A 457 -31.57 -7.59 13.50
CA ASP A 457 -32.49 -7.13 12.46
C ASP A 457 -33.54 -8.18 12.07
N ARG A 458 -34.48 -8.38 12.99
CA ARG A 458 -35.91 -8.62 12.69
C ARG A 458 -36.65 -7.31 12.34
N PHE A 459 -35.99 -6.16 12.16
CA PHE A 459 -36.64 -4.84 12.03
C PHE A 459 -36.08 -3.96 10.90
N LYS A 460 -36.33 -4.38 9.65
CA LYS A 460 -36.13 -3.62 8.40
C LYS A 460 -36.46 -2.12 8.57
N THR A 461 -35.48 -1.28 8.86
CA THR A 461 -35.62 0.18 8.73
C THR A 461 -34.41 0.79 8.03
N ARG A 462 -34.67 1.46 6.90
CA ARG A 462 -33.68 2.15 6.04
C ARG A 462 -32.81 3.17 6.79
N ASN A 463 -33.26 3.66 7.95
CA ASN A 463 -32.53 4.63 8.77
C ASN A 463 -31.34 4.00 9.52
N ALA A 464 -31.42 2.71 9.86
CA ALA A 464 -30.31 2.01 10.53
C ALA A 464 -29.09 1.84 9.60
N ALA A 465 -29.31 1.53 8.32
CA ALA A 465 -28.23 1.43 7.33
C ALA A 465 -27.47 2.76 7.17
N ARG A 466 -28.19 3.89 7.12
CA ARG A 466 -27.58 5.22 6.98
C ARG A 466 -26.73 5.61 8.21
N ALA A 467 -27.17 5.22 9.42
CA ALA A 467 -26.43 5.43 10.66
C ALA A 467 -25.14 4.60 10.75
N VAL A 468 -25.10 3.42 10.12
CA VAL A 468 -23.92 2.52 10.11
C VAL A 468 -22.81 3.04 9.18
N TRP A 469 -23.16 3.67 8.06
CA TRP A 469 -22.19 4.11 7.04
C TRP A 469 -21.67 5.55 7.21
N SER A 470 -22.39 6.41 7.95
CA SER A 470 -21.97 7.80 8.22
C SER A 470 -20.52 7.91 8.75
N PRO A 471 -20.06 7.09 9.71
CA PRO A 471 -18.66 7.14 10.17
C PRO A 471 -17.62 6.75 9.10
N ILE A 472 -17.97 5.86 8.18
CA ILE A 472 -17.09 5.45 7.08
C ILE A 472 -17.01 6.57 6.04
N ALA A 473 -18.14 7.19 5.70
CA ALA A 473 -18.19 8.35 4.80
C ALA A 473 -17.35 9.52 5.33
N LEU A 474 -17.47 9.85 6.62
CA LEU A 474 -16.67 10.90 7.26
C LEU A 474 -15.16 10.61 7.21
N LYS A 475 -14.76 9.36 7.46
CA LYS A 475 -13.33 8.98 7.39
C LYS A 475 -12.78 8.97 5.97
N LYS A 476 -13.59 8.53 5.00
CA LYS A 476 -13.24 8.62 3.59
C LYS A 476 -13.09 10.11 3.19
N ALA A 477 -13.97 10.99 3.68
CA ALA A 477 -13.90 12.43 3.42
C ALA A 477 -12.65 13.07 4.05
N GLU A 478 -12.33 12.73 5.29
CA GLU A 478 -11.08 13.10 5.96
C GLU A 478 -9.85 12.72 5.13
N ALA A 479 -9.80 11.48 4.62
CA ALA A 479 -8.69 11.02 3.79
C ALA A 479 -8.57 11.80 2.48
N VAL A 480 -9.71 12.14 1.85
CA VAL A 480 -9.73 12.98 0.64
C VAL A 480 -9.28 14.41 0.95
N LYS A 481 -9.71 15.01 2.07
CA LYS A 481 -9.26 16.35 2.50
C LYS A 481 -7.75 16.37 2.77
N GLN A 482 -7.24 15.38 3.48
CA GLN A 482 -5.81 15.19 3.69
C GLN A 482 -5.05 15.10 2.36
N PHE A 483 -5.61 14.38 1.38
CA PHE A 483 -5.04 14.29 0.05
C PHE A 483 -5.08 15.64 -0.68
N MET A 484 -6.19 16.38 -0.63
CA MET A 484 -6.30 17.74 -1.20
C MET A 484 -5.25 18.69 -0.64
N MET A 485 -4.94 18.61 0.66
CA MET A 485 -3.88 19.43 1.27
C MET A 485 -2.50 19.18 0.67
N LEU A 486 -2.20 17.93 0.28
CA LEU A 486 -0.93 17.54 -0.31
C LEU A 486 -0.81 17.94 -1.78
N TYR A 487 -1.92 18.06 -2.50
CA TYR A 487 -1.98 18.32 -3.94
C TYR A 487 -2.84 19.54 -4.24
N ALA A 488 -2.55 20.67 -3.59
CA ALA A 488 -3.28 21.92 -3.79
C ALA A 488 -3.19 22.43 -5.25
N GLU A 489 -2.14 22.03 -5.98
CA GLU A 489 -1.93 22.29 -7.40
C GLU A 489 -2.81 21.44 -8.35
N CYS A 490 -3.51 20.43 -7.84
CA CYS A 490 -4.29 19.50 -8.66
C CYS A 490 -5.78 19.78 -8.62
N GLN A 491 -6.48 19.30 -9.65
CA GLN A 491 -7.93 19.11 -9.65
C GLN A 491 -8.24 17.62 -9.43
N LEU A 492 -9.26 17.34 -8.63
CA LEU A 492 -9.71 16.00 -8.31
C LEU A 492 -10.98 15.67 -9.08
N VAL A 493 -11.02 14.48 -9.65
CA VAL A 493 -12.24 13.87 -10.20
C VAL A 493 -12.54 12.63 -9.38
N LEU A 494 -13.72 12.61 -8.76
CA LEU A 494 -14.10 11.57 -7.82
C LEU A 494 -15.05 10.56 -8.47
N PHE A 495 -14.84 9.27 -8.22
CA PHE A 495 -15.70 8.16 -8.61
C PHE A 495 -16.08 7.35 -7.38
N GLY A 496 -17.36 7.06 -7.22
CA GLY A 496 -17.87 6.23 -6.12
C GLY A 496 -19.19 5.58 -6.47
N ASP A 497 -19.77 4.87 -5.52
CA ASP A 497 -21.02 4.12 -5.71
C ASP A 497 -22.22 4.75 -4.97
N SER A 498 -23.42 4.29 -5.28
CA SER A 498 -24.65 4.71 -4.58
C SER A 498 -24.94 3.91 -3.31
N GLY A 499 -24.13 2.90 -2.97
CA GLY A 499 -24.42 1.90 -1.93
C GLY A 499 -23.62 2.04 -0.63
N GLN A 500 -22.37 2.52 -0.64
CA GLN A 500 -21.43 2.38 0.49
C GLN A 500 -20.97 3.71 1.12
N GLY A 501 -21.85 4.71 1.14
CA GLY A 501 -21.58 6.01 1.79
C GLY A 501 -20.77 6.99 0.95
N ASP A 502 -20.40 6.64 -0.29
CA ASP A 502 -19.66 7.54 -1.19
C ASP A 502 -20.49 8.77 -1.56
N LEU A 503 -21.80 8.59 -1.81
CA LEU A 503 -22.70 9.72 -2.01
C LEU A 503 -22.71 10.68 -0.80
N GLU A 504 -22.64 10.15 0.41
CA GLU A 504 -22.60 10.96 1.64
C GLU A 504 -21.24 11.66 1.80
N LEU A 505 -20.14 10.99 1.46
CA LEU A 505 -18.82 11.61 1.35
C LEU A 505 -18.85 12.80 0.39
N MET A 506 -19.46 12.66 -0.79
CA MET A 506 -19.53 13.76 -1.77
C MET A 506 -20.33 14.94 -1.22
N LYS A 507 -21.38 14.68 -0.43
CA LYS A 507 -22.15 15.73 0.23
C LYS A 507 -21.31 16.46 1.27
N VAL A 508 -20.64 15.73 2.17
CA VAL A 508 -19.75 16.31 3.18
C VAL A 508 -18.68 17.20 2.53
N LEU A 509 -18.06 16.74 1.44
CA LEU A 509 -17.07 17.53 0.71
C LEU A 509 -17.67 18.75 -0.02
N SER A 510 -18.97 18.75 -0.31
CA SER A 510 -19.67 19.84 -1.00
C SER A 510 -20.39 20.82 -0.07
N ASP A 511 -20.73 20.40 1.15
CA ASP A 511 -21.45 21.20 2.17
C ASP A 511 -20.51 22.19 2.87
N GLU A 512 -19.23 21.86 2.99
CA GLU A 512 -18.26 22.74 3.62
C GLU A 512 -17.85 23.86 2.65
N SER A 513 -18.05 25.12 3.05
CA SER A 513 -17.88 26.36 2.25
C SER A 513 -16.46 26.61 1.68
N GLY A 514 -15.51 25.70 1.91
CA GLY A 514 -14.17 25.66 1.28
C GLY A 514 -13.83 24.35 0.56
N GLY A 515 -14.72 23.35 0.58
CA GLY A 515 -14.50 21.99 0.05
C GLY A 515 -14.56 21.85 -1.47
N GLN A 516 -15.02 22.88 -2.19
CA GLN A 516 -14.96 22.94 -3.65
C GLN A 516 -13.60 23.38 -4.20
N ALA A 517 -12.69 23.92 -3.37
CA ALA A 517 -11.37 24.35 -3.81
C ALA A 517 -10.49 23.12 -4.14
N GLY A 518 -10.69 22.54 -5.33
CA GLY A 518 -9.90 21.43 -5.85
C GLY A 518 -10.71 20.25 -6.39
N ILE A 519 -12.03 20.14 -6.15
CA ILE A 519 -12.85 19.06 -6.74
C ILE A 519 -13.51 19.57 -8.01
N ARG A 520 -13.19 18.96 -9.16
CA ARG A 520 -13.75 19.34 -10.47
C ARG A 520 -15.13 18.74 -10.71
N ALA A 521 -15.28 17.45 -10.42
CA ALA A 521 -16.51 16.71 -10.65
C ALA A 521 -16.54 15.42 -9.81
N SER A 522 -17.74 14.99 -9.45
CA SER A 522 -17.97 13.72 -8.75
C SER A 522 -18.92 12.86 -9.55
N PHE A 523 -18.56 11.61 -9.81
CA PHE A 523 -19.33 10.65 -10.58
C PHE A 523 -19.80 9.52 -9.68
N ILE A 524 -21.11 9.25 -9.66
CA ILE A 524 -21.69 8.21 -8.81
C ILE A 524 -22.26 7.09 -9.67
N HIS A 525 -21.69 5.90 -9.54
CA HIS A 525 -22.17 4.71 -10.17
C HIS A 525 -23.49 4.27 -9.53
N LYS A 526 -24.57 4.32 -10.31
CA LYS A 526 -25.90 3.87 -9.90
C LYS A 526 -25.96 2.36 -9.93
N VAL A 527 -25.90 1.77 -8.75
CA VAL A 527 -26.04 0.33 -8.52
C VAL A 527 -27.48 0.05 -8.06
N PRO A 528 -28.15 -1.03 -8.49
CA PRO A 528 -29.58 -1.22 -8.25
C PRO A 528 -29.91 -1.31 -6.74
N SER A 529 -30.51 -0.24 -6.19
CA SER A 529 -31.37 -0.21 -4.97
C SER A 529 -31.70 1.21 -4.50
N THR A 530 -31.13 2.27 -5.09
CA THR A 530 -31.46 3.66 -4.74
C THR A 530 -32.07 4.43 -5.90
N SER A 531 -33.40 4.34 -6.01
CA SER A 531 -34.23 5.29 -6.75
C SER A 531 -34.22 6.64 -6.03
N THR A 532 -33.26 7.48 -6.32
CA THR A 532 -33.39 8.93 -6.09
C THR A 532 -32.40 9.65 -6.98
N SER A 533 -32.86 10.09 -8.16
CA SER A 533 -32.31 11.30 -8.76
C SER A 533 -32.72 12.44 -7.83
N THR A 534 -31.91 12.67 -6.80
CA THR A 534 -31.98 13.93 -6.09
C THR A 534 -31.34 14.95 -7.03
N ASN A 535 -32.17 15.76 -7.67
CA ASN A 535 -31.72 17.03 -8.26
C ASN A 535 -31.23 17.90 -7.10
N MET A 536 -30.00 17.66 -6.65
CA MET A 536 -29.32 18.48 -5.65
C MET A 536 -28.82 19.71 -6.40
N GLY A 537 -29.71 20.70 -6.48
CA GLY A 537 -29.70 21.86 -7.39
C GLY A 537 -28.53 22.83 -7.30
N THR A 538 -27.33 22.42 -6.90
CA THR A 538 -26.12 23.26 -6.86
C THR A 538 -24.81 22.48 -7.05
N ARG A 539 -24.80 21.16 -7.24
CA ARG A 539 -23.57 20.33 -7.10
C ARG A 539 -23.28 19.46 -8.33
N LYS A 540 -22.03 19.49 -8.81
CA LYS A 540 -21.48 18.65 -9.91
C LYS A 540 -21.35 17.16 -9.54
N ILE A 541 -22.45 16.55 -9.09
CA ILE A 541 -22.56 15.11 -8.85
C ILE A 541 -23.28 14.49 -10.05
N PHE A 542 -22.56 13.70 -10.82
CA PHE A 542 -23.00 13.12 -12.07
C PHE A 542 -23.29 11.62 -11.90
N PRO A 543 -24.56 11.22 -11.80
CA PRO A 543 -24.90 9.81 -11.75
C PRO A 543 -24.70 9.13 -13.10
N TYR A 544 -24.16 7.91 -13.11
CA TYR A 544 -23.97 7.11 -14.33
C TYR A 544 -24.28 5.63 -14.08
N LYS A 545 -24.56 4.88 -15.16
CA LYS A 545 -24.83 3.43 -15.09
C LYS A 545 -23.72 2.58 -15.72
N THR A 546 -23.08 3.10 -16.76
CA THR A 546 -21.94 2.47 -17.42
C THR A 546 -20.79 3.46 -17.57
N TYR A 547 -19.60 2.94 -17.81
CA TYR A 547 -18.42 3.78 -18.02
C TYR A 547 -18.44 4.55 -19.36
N ILE A 548 -19.31 4.17 -20.31
CA ILE A 548 -19.60 4.99 -21.51
C ILE A 548 -20.41 6.22 -21.11
N GLY A 549 -21.44 6.02 -20.28
CA GLY A 549 -22.22 7.12 -19.71
C GLY A 549 -21.35 8.08 -18.90
N ALA A 550 -20.47 7.54 -18.04
CA ALA A 550 -19.50 8.34 -17.30
C ALA A 550 -18.56 9.15 -18.21
N ALA A 551 -18.00 8.52 -19.25
CA ALA A 551 -17.13 9.17 -20.23
C ALA A 551 -17.86 10.28 -21.01
N THR A 552 -19.14 10.06 -21.33
CA THR A 552 -20.00 11.04 -22.01
C THR A 552 -20.27 12.25 -21.10
N LEU A 553 -20.50 12.02 -19.80
CA LEU A 553 -20.65 13.10 -18.82
C LEU A 553 -19.32 13.85 -18.61
N CYS A 554 -18.18 13.16 -18.61
CA CYS A 554 -16.85 13.78 -18.59
C CYS A 554 -16.61 14.68 -19.81
N TYR A 555 -17.05 14.26 -21.01
CA TYR A 555 -16.98 15.09 -22.21
C TYR A 555 -17.84 16.35 -22.08
N LYS A 556 -19.07 16.22 -21.56
CA LYS A 556 -19.97 17.36 -21.34
C LYS A 556 -19.42 18.38 -20.32
N ASP A 557 -18.70 17.94 -19.30
CA ASP A 557 -18.02 18.81 -18.31
C ASP A 557 -16.62 19.28 -18.77
N GLY A 558 -16.24 18.97 -20.02
CA GLY A 558 -14.94 19.36 -20.60
C GLY A 558 -13.73 18.71 -19.94
N ILE A 559 -13.91 17.58 -19.25
CA ILE A 559 -12.82 16.78 -18.66
C ILE A 559 -12.12 15.94 -19.73
N LEU A 560 -12.89 15.43 -20.70
CA LEU A 560 -12.40 14.61 -21.81
C LEU A 560 -12.76 15.24 -23.15
N CYS A 561 -11.94 14.95 -24.16
CA CYS A 561 -12.29 15.25 -25.54
C CYS A 561 -13.14 14.13 -26.14
N LEU A 562 -13.92 14.43 -27.19
CA LEU A 562 -14.81 13.46 -27.84
C LEU A 562 -14.07 12.20 -28.31
N LYS A 563 -12.87 12.38 -28.88
CA LYS A 563 -12.03 11.27 -29.37
C LYS A 563 -11.67 10.28 -28.28
N ASP A 564 -11.31 10.77 -27.09
CA ASP A 564 -10.98 9.90 -25.96
C ASP A 564 -12.23 9.26 -25.36
N THR A 565 -13.37 9.94 -25.35
CA THR A 565 -14.67 9.36 -24.98
C THR A 565 -15.06 8.19 -25.89
N VAL A 566 -14.88 8.32 -27.21
CA VAL A 566 -15.12 7.22 -28.17
C VAL A 566 -14.15 6.06 -27.96
N ARG A 567 -12.88 6.33 -27.63
CA ARG A 567 -11.91 5.28 -27.27
C ARG A 567 -12.31 4.52 -26.00
N VAL A 568 -12.85 5.22 -24.99
CA VAL A 568 -13.42 4.57 -23.79
C VAL A 568 -14.57 3.65 -24.18
N ALA A 569 -15.48 4.11 -25.06
CA ALA A 569 -16.56 3.28 -25.56
C ALA A 569 -16.06 2.01 -26.27
N ALA A 570 -15.01 2.15 -27.10
CA ALA A 570 -14.38 1.00 -27.75
C ALA A 570 -13.81 -0.01 -26.74
N GLU A 571 -13.15 0.47 -25.68
CA GLU A 571 -12.57 -0.40 -24.66
C GLU A 571 -13.64 -1.10 -23.81
N VAL A 572 -14.74 -0.41 -23.48
CA VAL A 572 -15.90 -1.01 -22.82
C VAL A 572 -16.42 -2.21 -23.62
N VAL A 573 -16.60 -2.05 -24.93
CA VAL A 573 -17.08 -3.14 -25.80
C VAL A 573 -16.06 -4.28 -25.88
N ASN A 574 -14.76 -3.99 -25.97
CA ASN A 574 -13.71 -5.01 -25.97
C ASN A 574 -13.71 -5.82 -24.66
N ASP A 575 -13.87 -5.16 -23.51
CA ASP A 575 -13.95 -5.81 -22.21
C ASP A 575 -15.20 -6.70 -22.10
N LEU A 576 -16.34 -6.24 -22.61
CA LEU A 576 -17.59 -7.01 -22.62
C LEU A 576 -17.49 -8.27 -23.49
N GLU A 577 -16.90 -8.17 -24.68
CA GLU A 577 -16.63 -9.34 -25.53
C GLU A 577 -15.71 -10.34 -24.85
N PHE A 578 -14.67 -9.84 -24.17
CA PHE A 578 -13.75 -10.69 -23.41
C PHE A 578 -14.47 -11.42 -22.28
N LEU A 579 -15.34 -10.73 -21.53
CA LEU A 579 -16.12 -11.34 -20.45
C LEU A 579 -17.11 -12.38 -20.99
N ALA A 580 -17.82 -12.07 -22.06
CA ALA A 580 -18.78 -12.98 -22.70
C ALA A 580 -18.08 -14.24 -23.26
N GLY A 581 -16.88 -14.10 -23.81
CA GLY A 581 -16.09 -15.23 -24.32
C GLY A 581 -15.43 -16.09 -23.24
N SER A 582 -15.22 -15.54 -22.04
CA SER A 582 -14.45 -16.21 -20.98
C SER A 582 -15.29 -17.10 -20.07
N VAL A 583 -16.60 -16.86 -19.97
CA VAL A 583 -17.36 -17.43 -18.86
C VAL A 583 -18.79 -17.86 -19.24
N GLY A 584 -18.92 -18.76 -20.22
CA GLY A 584 -20.13 -19.54 -20.47
C GLY A 584 -21.42 -18.73 -20.80
N PRO A 585 -22.54 -19.43 -21.06
CA PRO A 585 -23.81 -18.78 -21.41
C PRO A 585 -24.48 -18.05 -20.23
N GLU A 586 -24.28 -18.51 -18.98
CA GLU A 586 -24.91 -17.93 -17.78
C GLU A 586 -24.59 -16.44 -17.55
N ILE A 587 -23.40 -16.01 -17.95
CA ILE A 587 -22.97 -14.61 -17.79
C ILE A 587 -23.60 -13.68 -18.79
N LYS A 588 -24.02 -14.18 -19.95
CA LYS A 588 -24.79 -13.36 -20.90
C LYS A 588 -26.15 -12.98 -20.31
N THR A 589 -26.80 -13.91 -19.63
CA THR A 589 -28.06 -13.64 -18.90
C THR A 589 -27.85 -12.61 -17.79
N LEU A 590 -26.77 -12.73 -17.03
CA LEU A 590 -26.41 -11.76 -15.98
C LEU A 590 -26.15 -10.35 -16.55
N MET A 591 -25.45 -10.29 -17.68
CA MET A 591 -25.05 -9.05 -18.34
C MET A 591 -26.17 -8.38 -19.14
N LYS A 592 -27.32 -9.03 -19.35
CA LYS A 592 -28.41 -8.53 -20.22
C LYS A 592 -28.82 -7.10 -19.88
N VAL A 593 -29.00 -6.79 -18.59
CA VAL A 593 -29.34 -5.44 -18.12
C VAL A 593 -28.20 -4.45 -18.40
N TYR A 594 -26.96 -4.85 -18.14
CA TYR A 594 -25.78 -4.01 -18.37
C TYR A 594 -25.57 -3.71 -19.86
N LEU A 595 -25.77 -4.71 -20.75
CA LEU A 595 -25.71 -4.53 -22.20
C LEU A 595 -26.78 -3.57 -22.71
N GLY A 596 -27.99 -3.62 -22.13
CA GLY A 596 -29.05 -2.66 -22.40
C GLY A 596 -28.64 -1.22 -22.04
N ASP A 597 -28.06 -1.01 -20.85
CA ASP A 597 -27.54 0.30 -20.45
C ASP A 597 -26.39 0.77 -21.39
N VAL A 598 -25.49 -0.12 -21.79
CA VAL A 598 -24.40 0.18 -22.74
C VAL A 598 -24.93 0.61 -24.11
N ARG A 599 -25.97 -0.05 -24.64
CA ARG A 599 -26.61 0.30 -25.91
C ARG A 599 -27.22 1.70 -25.87
N ASN A 600 -27.87 2.04 -24.76
CA ASN A 600 -28.45 3.36 -24.53
C ASN A 600 -27.38 4.46 -24.45
N ASP A 601 -26.27 4.19 -23.76
CA ASP A 601 -25.15 5.14 -23.63
C ASP A 601 -24.42 5.34 -24.97
N LEU A 602 -24.23 4.30 -25.78
CA LEU A 602 -23.67 4.41 -27.14
C LEU A 602 -24.56 5.28 -28.04
N SER A 603 -25.89 5.06 -27.99
CA SER A 603 -26.86 5.86 -28.76
C SER A 603 -26.87 7.33 -28.31
N SER A 604 -26.65 7.57 -27.02
CA SER A 604 -26.53 8.92 -26.47
C SER A 604 -25.25 9.62 -26.92
N LEU A 605 -24.12 8.90 -26.96
CA LEU A 605 -22.83 9.41 -27.41
C LEU A 605 -22.81 9.71 -28.92
N GLN A 606 -23.53 8.90 -29.72
CA GLN A 606 -23.63 9.06 -31.17
C GLN A 606 -24.07 10.46 -31.60
N ARG A 607 -24.92 11.13 -30.80
CA ARG A 607 -25.42 12.49 -31.07
C ARG A 607 -24.32 13.55 -31.16
N TYR A 608 -23.13 13.27 -30.62
CA TYR A 608 -21.99 14.18 -30.61
C TYR A 608 -20.96 13.84 -31.70
N CYS A 609 -21.04 12.67 -32.32
CA CYS A 609 -20.03 12.17 -33.24
C CYS A 609 -20.33 12.54 -34.70
N LYS A 610 -19.26 12.74 -35.47
CA LYS A 610 -19.27 12.97 -36.92
C LYS A 610 -18.15 12.13 -37.55
N GLY A 611 -18.17 11.93 -38.87
CA GLY A 611 -17.08 11.29 -39.61
C GLY A 611 -16.65 9.93 -39.04
N ASP A 612 -15.34 9.76 -38.82
CA ASP A 612 -14.73 8.51 -38.36
C ASP A 612 -15.25 8.06 -36.98
N GLU A 613 -15.49 8.99 -36.06
CA GLU A 613 -16.04 8.67 -34.74
C GLU A 613 -17.44 8.05 -34.85
N LEU A 614 -18.26 8.54 -35.78
CA LEU A 614 -19.61 8.02 -36.01
C LEU A 614 -19.56 6.60 -36.60
N ASN A 615 -18.68 6.37 -37.59
CA ASN A 615 -18.47 5.05 -38.18
C ASN A 615 -18.02 4.02 -37.13
N LEU A 616 -17.09 4.42 -36.26
CA LEU A 616 -16.62 3.58 -35.16
C LEU A 616 -17.76 3.27 -34.17
N LEU A 617 -18.57 4.26 -33.78
CA LEU A 617 -19.71 4.02 -32.88
C LEU A 617 -20.77 3.11 -33.47
N GLN A 618 -21.10 3.25 -34.75
CA GLN A 618 -22.04 2.35 -35.42
C GLN A 618 -21.52 0.90 -35.44
N MET A 619 -20.21 0.71 -35.66
CA MET A 619 -19.57 -0.60 -35.55
C MET A 619 -19.64 -1.15 -34.13
N LEU A 620 -19.39 -0.32 -33.11
CA LEU A 620 -19.47 -0.71 -31.70
C LEU A 620 -20.90 -1.08 -31.28
N GLN A 621 -21.90 -0.34 -31.74
CA GLN A 621 -23.32 -0.66 -31.53
C GLN A 621 -23.61 -2.05 -32.05
N LYS A 622 -23.35 -2.33 -33.33
CA LYS A 622 -23.55 -3.66 -33.93
C LYS A 622 -22.89 -4.80 -33.14
N ARG A 623 -21.66 -4.58 -32.63
CA ARG A 623 -20.96 -5.57 -31.78
C ARG A 623 -21.71 -5.85 -30.47
N VAL A 624 -22.25 -4.81 -29.82
CA VAL A 624 -23.07 -4.96 -28.61
C VAL A 624 -24.40 -5.67 -28.90
N GLU A 625 -25.01 -5.43 -30.08
CA GLU A 625 -26.24 -6.11 -30.51
C GLU A 625 -26.02 -7.62 -30.66
N VAL A 626 -24.94 -8.01 -31.36
CA VAL A 626 -24.54 -9.41 -31.50
C VAL A 626 -24.31 -10.08 -30.13
N LEU A 627 -23.67 -9.37 -29.19
CA LEU A 627 -23.47 -9.87 -27.82
C LEU A 627 -24.79 -10.09 -27.08
N ALA A 628 -25.79 -9.22 -27.31
CA ALA A 628 -27.10 -9.30 -26.66
C ALA A 628 -27.99 -10.39 -27.27
N GLU A 629 -27.93 -10.60 -28.59
CA GLU A 629 -28.79 -11.55 -29.33
C GLU A 629 -28.32 -13.01 -29.18
N CYS A 630 -27.01 -13.25 -29.04
CA CYS A 630 -26.44 -14.59 -28.86
C CYS A 630 -26.77 -15.25 -27.49
N GLY A 631 -27.78 -14.77 -26.77
CA GLY A 631 -28.30 -15.31 -25.51
C GLY A 631 -29.60 -16.12 -25.65
N ASP A 632 -30.32 -16.00 -26.78
CA ASP A 632 -31.64 -16.64 -26.95
C ASP A 632 -31.59 -18.01 -27.67
N VAL A 633 -30.41 -18.53 -27.99
CA VAL A 633 -30.26 -19.90 -28.52
C VAL A 633 -30.35 -20.89 -27.36
N ARG A 634 -31.46 -21.63 -27.26
CA ARG A 634 -31.62 -22.78 -26.34
C ARG A 634 -30.41 -23.71 -26.48
N VAL A 635 -29.55 -23.76 -25.47
CA VAL A 635 -28.43 -24.69 -25.43
C VAL A 635 -28.96 -26.03 -24.90
N GLU A 636 -29.12 -27.01 -25.79
CA GLU A 636 -29.26 -28.41 -25.38
C GLU A 636 -27.99 -28.85 -24.64
N HIS A 637 -28.19 -29.42 -23.45
CA HIS A 637 -27.12 -29.84 -22.55
C HIS A 637 -26.25 -30.94 -23.18
N THR A 638 -25.04 -30.56 -23.62
CA THR A 638 -23.92 -31.51 -23.76
C THR A 638 -22.72 -30.99 -22.97
N GLN A 639 -22.32 -31.74 -21.93
CA GLN A 639 -21.19 -31.39 -21.06
C GLN A 639 -19.86 -31.47 -21.83
N PRO A 640 -18.96 -30.47 -21.75
CA PRO A 640 -17.60 -30.64 -22.24
C PRO A 640 -16.60 -30.90 -21.09
N GLY A 641 -15.78 -31.94 -21.29
CA GLY A 641 -14.78 -32.42 -20.34
C GLY A 641 -13.66 -31.42 -20.01
N ARG A 642 -13.19 -31.50 -18.75
CA ARG A 642 -12.22 -30.62 -18.06
C ARG A 642 -10.81 -30.49 -18.69
N GLY A 643 -10.52 -31.14 -19.82
CA GLY A 643 -9.17 -31.19 -20.41
C GLY A 643 -8.75 -30.00 -21.31
N LYS A 644 -9.68 -29.17 -21.79
CA LYS A 644 -9.40 -28.14 -22.82
C LYS A 644 -8.94 -26.78 -22.29
N LEU A 645 -9.02 -26.50 -20.98
CA LEU A 645 -8.67 -25.19 -20.40
C LEU A 645 -7.15 -24.89 -20.38
N MET A 646 -6.30 -25.92 -20.30
CA MET A 646 -4.84 -25.73 -20.17
C MET A 646 -4.13 -25.44 -21.50
N SER A 647 -4.67 -25.89 -22.64
CA SER A 647 -4.05 -25.70 -23.96
C SER A 647 -4.30 -24.30 -24.54
N PHE A 648 -5.41 -23.64 -24.14
CA PHE A 648 -5.77 -22.30 -24.62
C PHE A 648 -4.87 -21.19 -24.07
N GLY A 649 -4.42 -21.32 -22.81
CA GLY A 649 -3.46 -20.40 -22.18
C GLY A 649 -2.06 -20.39 -22.83
N ARG A 650 -1.67 -21.46 -23.55
CA ARG A 650 -0.43 -21.48 -24.35
C ARG A 650 -0.57 -20.74 -25.69
N ARG A 651 -1.69 -20.91 -26.41
CA ARG A 651 -1.96 -20.15 -27.65
C ARG A 651 -2.08 -18.64 -27.40
N TRP A 652 -2.60 -18.25 -26.24
CA TRP A 652 -2.76 -16.83 -25.86
C TRP A 652 -1.42 -16.12 -25.56
N ARG A 653 -0.47 -16.79 -24.89
CA ARG A 653 0.90 -16.26 -24.70
C ARG A 653 1.60 -15.95 -26.03
N ASN A 654 1.36 -16.78 -27.05
CA ASN A 654 1.96 -16.60 -28.37
C ASN A 654 1.28 -15.45 -29.14
N LYS A 655 -0.02 -15.24 -28.97
CA LYS A 655 -0.76 -14.15 -29.64
C LYS A 655 -0.43 -12.76 -29.04
N ILE A 656 -0.14 -12.69 -27.74
CA ILE A 656 0.34 -11.46 -27.08
C ILE A 656 1.80 -11.16 -27.45
N LYS A 657 2.68 -12.16 -27.47
CA LYS A 657 4.06 -11.99 -27.98
C LYS A 657 4.08 -11.48 -29.42
N TYR A 658 3.19 -11.99 -30.27
CA TYR A 658 3.09 -11.56 -31.67
C TYR A 658 2.60 -10.11 -31.85
N ARG A 659 1.70 -9.62 -30.97
CA ARG A 659 1.25 -8.22 -31.00
C ARG A 659 2.27 -7.24 -30.39
N LEU A 660 3.11 -7.72 -29.47
CA LEU A 660 4.19 -6.94 -28.85
C LEU A 660 5.46 -6.84 -29.72
N SER A 661 5.63 -7.68 -30.75
CA SER A 661 6.76 -7.60 -31.69
C SER A 661 6.49 -6.75 -32.93
N LYS A 662 5.24 -6.28 -33.12
CA LYS A 662 4.79 -5.49 -34.29
C LYS A 662 4.46 -4.03 -33.95
N ARG A 663 4.57 -3.64 -32.68
CA ARG A 663 4.54 -2.26 -32.17
C ARG A 663 5.86 -2.01 -31.45
#